data_AF-A0A7J6MXX8-F1
#
_entry.id   AF-A0A7J6MXX8-F1
#
_cell.length_a   1.000
_cell.length_b   1.000
_cell.length_c   1.000
_cell.angle_alpha   90.00
_cell.angle_beta   90.00
_cell.angle_gamma   90.00
#
_symmetry.space_group_name_H-M   'P 1'
#
loop_
_entity.id
_entity.type
_entity.pdbx_description
1 polymer ?
#
loop_
_entity_poly.entity_id
_entity_poly.type
_entity_poly.pdbx_seq_one_letter_code
_entity_poly.pdbx_strand_id
1 'polypeptide(L)'
;MVRIDQDIKLDFKDVLFRPKRSSLSSRSQVTLERELRFMHSPLKWSGIPVVAANMDTVGTFKMAEVLCKSKCLVAIHKHYTLVEWKEWCARVGRDVLDNIAVSTGILKDDLIKLKSVMEISKANFICLDVANGYAEAFVEAVKTLRAEYPDKVIMAGNVVTGEMCEELLLSGADIVKVGIGPGSVCTTRKMTGVGYPQLSAVLECADAAHGIGGMIISDGGCTCSGDVCKAFGGGADFVMLGGMLAGHDESGGQLVHDLKSDKWYKEFYGMSSDTAMNKYAGGVANYRASEGKTVKVPYRGPVGQTIHDVLGGLRSCCTYVGARALKELPKRTTFVRVTQQLNPVFDQAPGAAQPPKAPPQPTVAAAKEARETESDGPSSPKRARIETSTSPRHQRHETDIGDVGVGRMVFRLFDDVVRQALSTLPITCENFRALCTGETGLGYWLRPRWYQNTRMYRVIPGFMCQGGDFNFGNGGMGESIYGQFMRNERFAFSHSKRGVLSMADAGWEVSELVIVCSISSTVVAFSNPFLSLGTKHLDNKHVVFGAIEHGMEVLDAIEKVGTIGGKPKRPVIIHKSGELNVDLLRREAIEANEALPLASEEYVERTTDSWGNPDPEINDDDVYCKPERLVMPDQYSPVPDHLFRRAKAQWDNQL
;
A
#
# COMPACT_ATOMS: atom_id res chain seq x y z
N MET A 1 17.84 21.73 -3.12
CA MET A 1 18.02 21.20 -1.74
C MET A 1 17.71 19.71 -1.78
N VAL A 2 18.38 18.86 -1.00
CA VAL A 2 18.07 17.41 -0.97
C VAL A 2 16.81 17.20 -0.16
N ARG A 3 15.83 16.46 -0.70
CA ARG A 3 14.66 15.96 0.03
C ARG A 3 14.96 14.54 0.51
N ILE A 4 14.61 14.25 1.76
CA ILE A 4 14.58 12.90 2.32
C ILE A 4 13.11 12.55 2.50
N ASP A 5 12.69 11.40 1.98
CA ASP A 5 11.40 10.80 2.32
C ASP A 5 11.51 10.15 3.70
N GLN A 6 10.51 10.39 4.56
CA GLN A 6 10.45 9.83 5.92
C GLN A 6 9.42 8.69 6.03
N ASP A 7 8.61 8.47 5.00
CA ASP A 7 7.61 7.40 4.99
C ASP A 7 8.30 6.02 4.93
N ILE A 8 7.83 5.10 5.77
CA ILE A 8 8.42 3.77 5.87
C ILE A 8 7.97 2.91 4.69
N LYS A 9 8.77 2.90 3.62
CA LYS A 9 8.57 2.04 2.45
C LYS A 9 8.84 0.57 2.80
N LEU A 10 7.98 -0.34 2.31
CA LEU A 10 7.92 -1.76 2.69
C LEU A 10 8.22 -2.69 1.52
N ASP A 11 8.86 -3.83 1.81
CA ASP A 11 9.03 -4.93 0.85
C ASP A 11 8.08 -6.10 1.24
N PHE A 12 7.93 -7.12 0.39
CA PHE A 12 6.89 -8.15 0.60
C PHE A 12 7.02 -8.89 1.94
N LYS A 13 8.23 -9.08 2.44
CA LYS A 13 8.52 -9.72 3.74
C LYS A 13 8.00 -8.95 4.97
N ASP A 14 7.72 -7.66 4.84
CA ASP A 14 7.42 -6.77 5.96
C ASP A 14 5.91 -6.69 6.27
N VAL A 15 5.07 -7.46 5.56
CA VAL A 15 3.62 -7.56 5.79
C VAL A 15 3.08 -8.99 5.72
N LEU A 16 1.92 -9.20 6.36
CA LEU A 16 1.01 -10.34 6.16
C LEU A 16 -0.40 -9.85 5.83
N PHE A 17 -1.24 -10.71 5.26
CA PHE A 17 -2.66 -10.43 5.06
C PHE A 17 -3.43 -10.53 6.39
N ARG A 18 -4.29 -9.55 6.67
CA ARG A 18 -5.37 -9.69 7.67
C ARG A 18 -6.48 -10.58 7.08
N PRO A 19 -6.81 -11.74 7.68
CA PRO A 19 -7.93 -12.55 7.20
C PRO A 19 -9.27 -11.82 7.31
N LYS A 20 -10.23 -12.18 6.46
CA LYS A 20 -11.59 -11.62 6.43
C LYS A 20 -12.63 -12.75 6.33
N ARG A 21 -13.88 -12.47 6.72
CA ARG A 21 -14.98 -13.45 6.59
C ARG A 21 -15.13 -13.86 5.13
N SER A 22 -15.16 -15.17 4.89
CA SER A 22 -15.25 -15.77 3.56
C SER A 22 -16.55 -16.57 3.43
N SER A 23 -17.21 -16.50 2.28
CA SER A 23 -18.38 -17.31 1.95
C SER A 23 -18.03 -18.55 1.11
N LEU A 24 -16.74 -18.85 0.95
CA LEU A 24 -16.25 -19.90 0.05
C LEU A 24 -16.03 -21.18 0.85
N SER A 25 -16.70 -22.26 0.46
CA SER A 25 -16.54 -23.59 1.06
C SER A 25 -15.36 -24.37 0.46
N SER A 26 -14.80 -23.94 -0.66
CA SER A 26 -13.61 -24.57 -1.27
C SER A 26 -12.73 -23.58 -2.03
N ARG A 27 -11.41 -23.82 -2.00
CA ARG A 27 -10.43 -23.12 -2.86
C ARG A 27 -10.69 -23.33 -4.36
N SER A 28 -11.36 -24.40 -4.75
CA SER A 28 -11.73 -24.66 -6.15
C SER A 28 -12.78 -23.68 -6.70
N GLN A 29 -13.49 -22.95 -5.84
CA GLN A 29 -14.45 -21.91 -6.24
C GLN A 29 -13.78 -20.58 -6.64
N VAL A 30 -12.45 -20.45 -6.49
CA VAL A 30 -11.72 -19.21 -6.80
C VAL A 30 -11.26 -19.17 -8.26
N THR A 31 -11.79 -18.20 -9.01
CA THR A 31 -11.38 -17.91 -10.40
C THR A 31 -10.11 -17.05 -10.42
N LEU A 32 -9.01 -17.61 -10.94
CA LEU A 32 -7.75 -16.86 -11.13
C LEU A 32 -7.63 -16.18 -12.49
N GLU A 33 -8.39 -16.64 -13.48
CA GLU A 33 -8.41 -16.06 -14.82
C GLU A 33 -9.08 -14.68 -14.81
N ARG A 34 -8.51 -13.73 -15.56
CA ARG A 34 -9.05 -12.37 -15.73
C ARG A 34 -9.22 -12.06 -17.21
N GLU A 35 -10.42 -11.61 -17.60
CA GLU A 35 -10.55 -10.77 -18.79
C GLU A 35 -9.92 -9.40 -18.47
N LEU A 36 -8.97 -8.98 -19.30
CA LEU A 36 -8.30 -7.69 -19.26
C LEU A 36 -8.51 -6.93 -20.57
N ARG A 37 -8.54 -5.61 -20.45
CA ARG A 37 -8.64 -4.63 -21.53
C ARG A 37 -7.66 -3.53 -21.22
N PHE A 38 -7.06 -2.95 -22.24
CA PHE A 38 -5.89 -2.10 -22.09
C PHE A 38 -6.22 -0.64 -22.43
N MET A 39 -5.36 0.28 -22.01
CA MET A 39 -5.58 1.72 -22.18
C MET A 39 -5.57 2.13 -23.66
N HIS A 40 -4.66 1.57 -24.46
CA HIS A 40 -4.46 1.94 -25.86
C HIS A 40 -4.75 0.79 -26.82
N SER A 41 -4.31 -0.43 -26.47
CA SER A 41 -4.54 -1.60 -27.30
C SER A 41 -6.03 -1.99 -27.32
N PRO A 42 -6.65 -2.16 -28.50
CA PRO A 42 -8.04 -2.64 -28.62
C PRO A 42 -8.19 -4.14 -28.27
N LEU A 43 -7.09 -4.83 -27.94
CA LEU A 43 -7.09 -6.24 -27.59
C LEU A 43 -7.85 -6.49 -26.28
N LYS A 44 -8.58 -7.60 -26.24
CA LYS A 44 -9.06 -8.22 -24.99
C LYS A 44 -8.27 -9.49 -24.78
N TRP A 45 -7.68 -9.67 -23.60
CA TRP A 45 -6.93 -10.88 -23.24
C TRP A 45 -7.62 -11.59 -22.09
N SER A 46 -7.56 -12.93 -22.08
CA SER A 46 -8.08 -13.76 -20.99
C SER A 46 -7.04 -14.80 -20.60
N GLY A 47 -6.55 -14.71 -19.36
CA GLY A 47 -5.57 -15.64 -18.83
C GLY A 47 -5.31 -15.40 -17.34
N ILE A 48 -4.33 -16.10 -16.79
CA ILE A 48 -3.86 -15.89 -15.42
C ILE A 48 -2.64 -14.97 -15.49
N PRO A 49 -2.67 -13.76 -14.89
CA PRO A 49 -1.64 -12.73 -15.10
C PRO A 49 -0.34 -12.95 -14.29
N VAL A 50 0.11 -14.20 -14.19
CA VAL A 50 1.46 -14.54 -13.74
C VAL A 50 2.36 -14.64 -14.97
N VAL A 51 3.53 -14.00 -14.93
CA VAL A 51 4.42 -13.81 -16.08
C VAL A 51 5.81 -14.37 -15.79
N ALA A 52 6.38 -15.17 -16.69
CA ALA A 52 7.81 -15.52 -16.60
C ALA A 52 8.69 -14.38 -17.15
N ALA A 53 9.76 -14.04 -16.42
CA ALA A 53 10.61 -12.88 -16.73
C ALA A 53 11.44 -13.04 -18.02
N ASN A 54 11.72 -11.92 -18.69
CA ASN A 54 12.41 -11.83 -20.00
C ASN A 54 13.92 -12.11 -19.99
N MET A 55 14.36 -12.95 -19.07
CA MET A 55 15.74 -13.39 -18.88
C MET A 55 16.00 -14.66 -19.68
N ASP A 56 17.18 -14.84 -20.26
CA ASP A 56 17.54 -16.05 -21.02
C ASP A 56 17.52 -17.32 -20.16
N THR A 57 17.80 -17.17 -18.88
CA THR A 57 17.71 -18.20 -17.85
C THR A 57 16.28 -18.44 -17.32
N VAL A 58 15.24 -17.79 -17.88
CA VAL A 58 13.84 -17.92 -17.43
C VAL A 58 12.83 -17.94 -18.59
N GLY A 59 12.69 -16.85 -19.33
CA GLY A 59 11.65 -16.61 -20.34
C GLY A 59 11.96 -17.25 -21.69
N THR A 60 12.07 -18.57 -21.70
CA THR A 60 12.42 -19.37 -22.88
C THR A 60 11.18 -19.80 -23.69
N PHE A 61 11.41 -20.30 -24.91
CA PHE A 61 10.38 -20.98 -25.69
C PHE A 61 9.78 -22.19 -24.95
N LYS A 62 10.60 -22.99 -24.27
CA LYS A 62 10.14 -24.13 -23.45
C LYS A 62 9.26 -23.70 -22.28
N MET A 63 9.58 -22.56 -21.65
CA MET A 63 8.78 -21.98 -20.58
C MET A 63 7.38 -21.63 -21.08
N ALA A 64 7.26 -21.04 -22.28
CA ALA A 64 5.96 -20.73 -22.89
C ALA A 64 5.13 -21.98 -23.21
N GLU A 65 5.75 -23.04 -23.76
CA GLU A 65 5.10 -24.33 -24.05
C GLU A 65 4.55 -25.06 -22.80
N VAL A 66 4.96 -24.66 -21.59
CA VAL A 66 4.45 -25.22 -20.32
C VAL A 66 3.50 -24.24 -19.63
N LEU A 67 3.80 -22.94 -19.59
CA LEU A 67 2.97 -21.93 -18.92
C LEU A 67 1.65 -21.64 -19.65
N CYS A 68 1.58 -21.79 -20.98
CA CYS A 68 0.33 -21.64 -21.74
C CYS A 68 -0.77 -22.59 -21.24
N LYS A 69 -0.41 -23.78 -20.76
CA LYS A 69 -1.33 -24.79 -20.21
C LYS A 69 -2.03 -24.34 -18.92
N SER A 70 -1.48 -23.33 -18.24
CA SER A 70 -2.09 -22.64 -17.11
C SER A 70 -2.65 -21.26 -17.48
N LYS A 71 -2.66 -20.90 -18.77
CA LYS A 71 -2.92 -19.54 -19.30
C LYS A 71 -2.03 -18.45 -18.67
N CYS A 72 -0.82 -18.80 -18.26
CA CYS A 72 0.18 -17.86 -17.75
C CYS A 72 0.99 -17.26 -18.92
N LEU A 73 1.44 -16.01 -18.77
CA LEU A 73 2.21 -15.30 -19.79
C LEU A 73 3.71 -15.62 -19.72
N VAL A 74 4.43 -15.53 -20.83
CA VAL A 74 5.91 -15.55 -20.85
C VAL A 74 6.45 -14.38 -21.64
N ALA A 75 7.23 -13.52 -21.00
CA ALA A 75 8.03 -12.54 -21.73
C ALA A 75 9.28 -13.25 -22.27
N ILE A 76 9.37 -13.42 -23.59
CA ILE A 76 10.46 -14.15 -24.23
C ILE A 76 11.70 -13.27 -24.31
N HIS A 77 12.85 -13.80 -23.87
CA HIS A 77 14.11 -13.05 -23.86
C HIS A 77 14.57 -12.65 -25.28
N LYS A 78 15.15 -11.45 -25.43
CA LYS A 78 15.43 -10.85 -26.75
C LYS A 78 16.57 -11.50 -27.57
N HIS A 79 17.15 -12.61 -27.10
CA HIS A 79 18.41 -13.14 -27.64
C HIS A 79 18.26 -14.21 -28.73
N TYR A 80 17.12 -14.93 -28.81
CA TYR A 80 16.87 -15.89 -29.91
C TYR A 80 17.03 -15.27 -31.30
N THR A 81 17.53 -16.05 -32.26
CA THR A 81 17.69 -15.66 -33.66
C THR A 81 16.36 -15.70 -34.44
N LEU A 82 16.32 -15.04 -35.60
CA LEU A 82 15.15 -15.10 -36.50
C LEU A 82 14.90 -16.50 -37.09
N VAL A 83 15.90 -17.40 -37.06
CA VAL A 83 15.75 -18.79 -37.48
C VAL A 83 15.03 -19.58 -36.40
N GLU A 84 15.51 -19.52 -35.16
CA GLU A 84 14.87 -20.18 -34.00
C GLU A 84 13.42 -19.70 -33.80
N TRP A 85 13.14 -18.40 -33.97
CA TRP A 85 11.77 -17.88 -33.95
C TRP A 85 10.88 -18.47 -35.06
N LYS A 86 11.39 -18.65 -36.29
CA LYS A 86 10.63 -19.27 -37.38
C LYS A 86 10.36 -20.75 -37.11
N GLU A 87 11.40 -21.49 -36.71
CA GLU A 87 11.30 -22.92 -36.40
C GLU A 87 10.38 -23.20 -35.21
N TRP A 88 10.37 -22.32 -34.21
CA TRP A 88 9.50 -22.46 -33.06
C TRP A 88 8.05 -22.10 -33.38
N CYS A 89 7.80 -20.93 -33.99
CA CYS A 89 6.45 -20.50 -34.39
C CYS A 89 5.81 -21.43 -35.44
N ALA A 90 6.60 -22.19 -36.21
CA ALA A 90 6.09 -23.23 -37.11
C ALA A 90 5.63 -24.51 -36.39
N ARG A 91 5.90 -24.67 -35.09
CA ARG A 91 5.54 -25.85 -34.28
C ARG A 91 4.49 -25.57 -33.19
N VAL A 92 4.34 -24.33 -32.71
CA VAL A 92 3.41 -23.98 -31.63
C VAL A 92 2.11 -23.36 -32.13
N GLY A 93 1.02 -23.59 -31.40
CA GLY A 93 -0.29 -23.02 -31.70
C GLY A 93 -0.48 -21.59 -31.17
N ARG A 94 -1.63 -21.00 -31.50
CA ARG A 94 -2.02 -19.67 -30.98
C ARG A 94 -2.23 -19.66 -29.47
N ASP A 95 -2.60 -20.78 -28.86
CA ASP A 95 -2.64 -20.97 -27.41
C ASP A 95 -1.32 -20.60 -26.71
N VAL A 96 -0.17 -20.82 -27.39
CA VAL A 96 1.15 -20.36 -26.94
C VAL A 96 1.39 -18.91 -27.37
N LEU A 97 1.19 -18.59 -28.65
CA LEU A 97 1.57 -17.28 -29.23
C LEU A 97 0.70 -16.10 -28.77
N ASP A 98 -0.52 -16.34 -28.29
CA ASP A 98 -1.37 -15.34 -27.65
C ASP A 98 -0.96 -15.05 -26.20
N ASN A 99 -0.12 -15.92 -25.60
CA ASN A 99 0.34 -15.87 -24.22
C ASN A 99 1.86 -15.59 -24.09
N ILE A 100 2.48 -15.00 -25.10
CA ILE A 100 3.85 -14.49 -25.04
C ILE A 100 3.93 -12.98 -25.26
N ALA A 101 4.99 -12.40 -24.71
CA ALA A 101 5.47 -11.07 -25.09
C ALA A 101 6.84 -11.16 -25.76
N VAL A 102 7.03 -10.43 -26.86
CA VAL A 102 8.34 -10.29 -27.50
C VAL A 102 9.11 -9.19 -26.80
N SER A 103 10.23 -9.52 -26.16
CA SER A 103 11.02 -8.53 -25.42
C SER A 103 12.05 -7.83 -26.30
N THR A 104 12.30 -6.55 -26.03
CA THR A 104 13.18 -5.69 -26.81
C THR A 104 13.76 -4.54 -25.97
N GLY A 105 14.78 -3.87 -26.49
CA GLY A 105 15.31 -2.62 -25.95
C GLY A 105 15.06 -1.44 -26.89
N ILE A 106 15.58 -0.26 -26.53
CA ILE A 106 15.40 1.00 -27.29
C ILE A 106 16.49 1.26 -28.35
N LEU A 107 17.43 0.33 -28.56
CA LEU A 107 18.48 0.50 -29.56
C LEU A 107 17.93 0.25 -30.97
N LYS A 108 18.48 0.93 -31.99
CA LYS A 108 18.04 0.79 -33.38
C LYS A 108 17.96 -0.67 -33.85
N ASP A 109 18.98 -1.47 -33.51
CA ASP A 109 19.06 -2.87 -33.92
C ASP A 109 18.12 -3.78 -33.12
N ASP A 110 17.79 -3.42 -31.86
CA ASP A 110 16.74 -4.08 -31.08
C ASP A 110 15.37 -3.86 -31.74
N LEU A 111 15.07 -2.64 -32.20
CA LEU A 111 13.81 -2.29 -32.85
C LEU A 111 13.69 -2.92 -34.25
N ILE A 112 14.77 -2.96 -35.03
CA ILE A 112 14.80 -3.69 -36.32
C ILE A 112 14.54 -5.18 -36.09
N LYS A 113 15.18 -5.79 -35.08
CA LYS A 113 14.96 -7.19 -34.73
C LYS A 113 13.54 -7.46 -34.23
N LEU A 114 12.99 -6.58 -33.39
CA LEU A 114 11.61 -6.64 -32.91
C LEU A 114 10.65 -6.74 -34.09
N LYS A 115 10.77 -5.86 -35.08
CA LYS A 115 9.90 -5.84 -36.26
C LYS A 115 9.89 -7.19 -36.99
N SER A 116 11.06 -7.75 -37.28
CA SER A 116 11.18 -9.08 -37.89
C SER A 116 10.59 -10.19 -37.02
N VAL A 117 10.75 -10.13 -35.69
CA VAL A 117 10.15 -11.12 -34.77
C VAL A 117 8.63 -10.99 -34.67
N MET A 118 8.10 -9.77 -34.63
CA MET A 118 6.65 -9.52 -34.63
C MET A 118 6.00 -9.94 -35.95
N GLU A 119 6.70 -9.77 -37.08
CA GLU A 119 6.28 -10.27 -38.38
C GLU A 119 6.18 -11.81 -38.42
N ILE A 120 7.09 -12.53 -37.75
CA ILE A 120 7.09 -14.00 -37.67
C ILE A 120 6.03 -14.51 -36.66
N SER A 121 6.10 -14.04 -35.42
CA SER A 121 5.34 -14.58 -34.29
C SER A 121 3.86 -14.17 -34.28
N LYS A 122 3.55 -12.99 -34.82
CA LYS A 122 2.27 -12.30 -34.62
C LYS A 122 1.85 -12.29 -33.14
N ALA A 123 2.80 -12.09 -32.22
CA ALA A 123 2.53 -12.02 -30.79
C ALA A 123 1.59 -10.85 -30.44
N ASN A 124 0.89 -10.98 -29.32
CA ASN A 124 -0.07 -9.97 -28.85
C ASN A 124 0.58 -8.89 -27.99
N PHE A 125 1.67 -9.22 -27.29
CA PHE A 125 2.35 -8.35 -26.34
C PHE A 125 3.78 -8.02 -26.80
N ILE A 126 4.25 -6.82 -26.48
CA ILE A 126 5.65 -6.39 -26.60
C ILE A 126 6.14 -6.02 -25.19
N CYS A 127 7.38 -6.38 -24.85
CA CYS A 127 8.02 -6.02 -23.59
C CYS A 127 9.23 -5.10 -23.86
N LEU A 128 9.05 -3.79 -23.71
CA LEU A 128 10.09 -2.80 -23.85
C LEU A 128 10.81 -2.63 -22.50
N ASP A 129 12.02 -3.19 -22.39
CA ASP A 129 12.72 -3.40 -21.13
C ASP A 129 14.08 -2.67 -21.11
N VAL A 130 14.25 -1.77 -20.13
CA VAL A 130 15.52 -1.07 -19.86
C VAL A 130 15.80 -0.96 -18.36
N ALA A 131 17.08 -0.84 -18.00
CA ALA A 131 17.51 -0.69 -16.62
C ALA A 131 17.11 0.67 -15.98
N ASN A 132 16.83 1.69 -16.80
CA ASN A 132 16.41 3.02 -16.33
C ASN A 132 15.21 3.53 -17.16
N GLY A 133 13.99 3.30 -16.66
CA GLY A 133 12.77 3.81 -17.29
C GLY A 133 12.56 5.33 -17.15
N TYR A 134 13.37 6.02 -16.35
CA TYR A 134 13.31 7.48 -16.16
C TYR A 134 14.13 8.27 -17.21
N ALA A 135 14.62 7.61 -18.26
CA ALA A 135 15.31 8.28 -19.36
C ALA A 135 14.31 8.84 -20.38
N GLU A 136 14.46 10.10 -20.78
CA GLU A 136 13.65 10.76 -21.82
C GLU A 136 13.59 9.93 -23.13
N ALA A 137 14.73 9.38 -23.55
CA ALA A 137 14.82 8.51 -24.73
C ALA A 137 14.04 7.18 -24.60
N PHE A 138 13.67 6.76 -23.39
CA PHE A 138 12.78 5.61 -23.17
C PHE A 138 11.31 6.00 -23.38
N VAL A 139 10.91 7.17 -22.89
CA VAL A 139 9.57 7.75 -23.09
C VAL A 139 9.27 7.94 -24.58
N GLU A 140 10.21 8.53 -25.33
CA GLU A 140 10.07 8.70 -26.79
C GLU A 140 10.08 7.37 -27.55
N ALA A 141 10.77 6.34 -27.03
CA ALA A 141 10.70 4.99 -27.58
C ALA A 141 9.33 4.34 -27.34
N VAL A 142 8.67 4.57 -26.20
CA VAL A 142 7.28 4.12 -25.96
C VAL A 142 6.31 4.79 -26.94
N LYS A 143 6.40 6.11 -27.13
CA LYS A 143 5.58 6.86 -28.10
C LYS A 143 5.75 6.33 -29.53
N THR A 144 7.01 6.13 -29.93
CA THR A 144 7.37 5.56 -31.25
C THR A 144 6.82 4.14 -31.43
N LEU A 145 6.98 3.29 -30.41
CA LEU A 145 6.52 1.90 -30.43
C LEU A 145 4.99 1.81 -30.46
N ARG A 146 4.29 2.69 -29.71
CA ARG A 146 2.82 2.79 -29.73
C ARG A 146 2.30 3.13 -31.12
N ALA A 147 2.98 4.04 -31.83
CA ALA A 147 2.61 4.46 -33.18
C ALA A 147 2.88 3.38 -34.25
N GLU A 148 3.93 2.57 -34.13
CA GLU A 148 4.19 1.47 -35.07
C GLU A 148 3.28 0.24 -34.83
N TYR A 149 2.88 -0.04 -33.58
CA TYR A 149 2.11 -1.23 -33.21
C TYR A 149 0.77 -0.89 -32.50
N PRO A 150 -0.15 -0.11 -33.09
CA PRO A 150 -1.35 0.36 -32.41
C PRO A 150 -2.31 -0.75 -31.96
N ASP A 151 -2.21 -1.96 -32.49
CA ASP A 151 -3.05 -3.11 -32.09
C ASP A 151 -2.46 -3.95 -30.94
N LYS A 152 -1.17 -3.79 -30.59
CA LYS A 152 -0.46 -4.64 -29.62
C LYS A 152 -0.47 -4.10 -28.20
N VAL A 153 -0.38 -4.98 -27.21
CA VAL A 153 -0.25 -4.58 -25.80
C VAL A 153 1.21 -4.27 -25.50
N ILE A 154 1.52 -3.04 -25.08
CA ILE A 154 2.88 -2.61 -24.74
C ILE A 154 3.09 -2.68 -23.22
N MET A 155 3.99 -3.56 -22.78
CA MET A 155 4.59 -3.52 -21.45
C MET A 155 5.86 -2.67 -21.51
N ALA A 156 6.04 -1.71 -20.59
CA ALA A 156 7.22 -0.82 -20.56
C ALA A 156 7.78 -0.64 -19.14
N GLY A 157 9.11 -0.73 -18.96
CA GLY A 157 9.77 -0.39 -17.70
C GLY A 157 11.30 -0.56 -17.69
N ASN A 158 11.98 -0.47 -16.55
CA ASN A 158 11.43 -0.42 -15.19
C ASN A 158 11.41 0.96 -14.51
N VAL A 159 10.37 1.17 -13.69
CA VAL A 159 10.15 2.36 -12.84
C VAL A 159 9.72 1.94 -11.42
N VAL A 160 9.61 2.89 -10.48
CA VAL A 160 9.21 2.64 -9.08
C VAL A 160 8.34 3.73 -8.42
N THR A 161 7.98 4.81 -9.14
CA THR A 161 7.16 5.91 -8.60
C THR A 161 5.96 6.20 -9.50
N GLY A 162 4.89 6.74 -8.91
CA GLY A 162 3.61 6.95 -9.58
C GLY A 162 3.69 7.89 -10.78
N GLU A 163 4.46 8.97 -10.71
CA GLU A 163 4.54 10.00 -11.76
C GLU A 163 5.17 9.42 -13.05
N MET A 164 6.19 8.58 -12.90
CA MET A 164 6.82 7.90 -14.03
C MET A 164 5.98 6.71 -14.54
N CYS A 165 5.11 6.15 -13.70
CA CYS A 165 4.11 5.19 -14.12
C CYS A 165 3.05 5.88 -15.01
N GLU A 166 2.55 7.05 -14.60
CA GLU A 166 1.61 7.87 -15.37
C GLU A 166 2.21 8.33 -16.71
N GLU A 167 3.43 8.89 -16.71
CA GLU A 167 4.10 9.36 -17.95
C GLU A 167 4.25 8.24 -18.99
N LEU A 168 4.60 7.01 -18.58
CA LEU A 168 4.72 5.88 -19.50
C LEU A 168 3.36 5.42 -20.04
N LEU A 169 2.32 5.41 -19.21
CA LEU A 169 0.94 5.11 -19.63
C LEU A 169 0.42 6.15 -20.61
N LEU A 170 0.53 7.45 -20.28
CA LEU A 170 0.14 8.56 -21.15
C LEU A 170 0.93 8.58 -22.47
N SER A 171 2.19 8.13 -22.44
CA SER A 171 3.04 7.98 -23.63
C SER A 171 2.71 6.78 -24.53
N GLY A 172 1.78 5.90 -24.13
CA GLY A 172 1.30 4.79 -24.96
C GLY A 172 1.56 3.38 -24.44
N ALA A 173 2.16 3.22 -23.25
CA ALA A 173 2.24 1.91 -22.61
C ALA A 173 0.85 1.46 -22.13
N ASP A 174 0.56 0.17 -22.27
CA ASP A 174 -0.67 -0.44 -21.76
C ASP A 174 -0.50 -0.97 -20.33
N ILE A 175 0.73 -1.37 -19.98
CA ILE A 175 1.11 -1.92 -18.68
C ILE A 175 2.51 -1.42 -18.31
N VAL A 176 2.70 -0.90 -17.09
CA VAL A 176 4.02 -0.45 -16.61
C VAL A 176 4.70 -1.52 -15.75
N LYS A 177 5.98 -1.79 -16.01
CA LYS A 177 6.79 -2.76 -15.27
C LYS A 177 7.48 -2.09 -14.08
N VAL A 178 7.08 -2.49 -12.87
CA VAL A 178 7.40 -1.82 -11.60
C VAL A 178 8.41 -2.65 -10.82
N GLY A 179 9.60 -2.09 -10.57
CA GLY A 179 10.62 -2.68 -9.71
C GLY A 179 12.06 -2.35 -10.10
N ILE A 180 12.75 -1.54 -9.29
CA ILE A 180 14.19 -1.26 -9.42
C ILE A 180 14.93 -1.81 -8.19
N GLY A 181 15.81 -2.78 -8.46
CA GLY A 181 16.56 -3.53 -7.45
C GLY A 181 15.87 -4.64 -6.62
N PRO A 182 14.62 -5.10 -6.86
CA PRO A 182 13.99 -6.18 -6.07
C PRO A 182 14.39 -7.59 -6.55
N GLY A 183 15.03 -7.72 -7.72
CA GLY A 183 15.40 -9.02 -8.30
C GLY A 183 16.49 -9.72 -7.50
N SER A 184 16.34 -11.02 -7.23
CA SER A 184 17.27 -11.79 -6.38
C SER A 184 18.72 -11.90 -6.91
N VAL A 185 18.92 -11.61 -8.21
CA VAL A 185 20.22 -11.50 -8.91
C VAL A 185 20.59 -10.08 -9.32
N CYS A 186 19.80 -9.08 -8.95
CA CYS A 186 20.13 -7.67 -9.16
C CYS A 186 21.08 -7.17 -8.06
N THR A 187 21.92 -6.18 -8.39
CA THR A 187 22.80 -5.48 -7.44
C THR A 187 22.63 -3.96 -7.46
N THR A 188 21.76 -3.37 -8.29
CA THR A 188 21.49 -1.91 -8.42
C THR A 188 21.41 -1.19 -7.06
N ARG A 189 20.48 -1.58 -6.16
CA ARG A 189 20.36 -1.00 -4.79
C ARG A 189 21.68 -0.97 -4.01
N LYS A 190 22.61 -1.91 -4.25
CA LYS A 190 23.94 -1.98 -3.61
C LYS A 190 25.01 -1.17 -4.36
N MET A 191 24.95 -1.14 -5.69
CA MET A 191 25.99 -0.53 -6.54
C MET A 191 25.78 0.96 -6.79
N THR A 192 24.52 1.41 -6.87
CA THR A 192 24.13 2.78 -7.19
C THR A 192 23.41 3.49 -6.03
N GLY A 193 22.93 2.74 -5.05
CA GLY A 193 22.02 3.24 -4.00
C GLY A 193 20.57 3.44 -4.48
N VAL A 194 20.28 3.25 -5.77
CA VAL A 194 18.96 3.49 -6.36
C VAL A 194 18.07 2.25 -6.24
N GLY A 195 16.80 2.47 -5.91
CA GLY A 195 15.76 1.44 -5.90
C GLY A 195 14.74 1.69 -4.80
N TYR A 196 13.68 0.88 -4.79
CA TYR A 196 12.52 1.10 -3.93
C TYR A 196 11.99 -0.23 -3.37
N PRO A 197 11.64 -0.33 -2.08
CA PRO A 197 11.01 -1.54 -1.51
C PRO A 197 9.76 -1.96 -2.29
N GLN A 198 9.68 -3.24 -2.66
CA GLN A 198 8.84 -3.63 -3.80
C GLN A 198 7.33 -3.50 -3.53
N LEU A 199 6.87 -3.71 -2.30
CA LEU A 199 5.45 -3.59 -1.98
C LEU A 199 5.00 -2.13 -2.03
N SER A 200 5.80 -1.18 -1.52
CA SER A 200 5.48 0.25 -1.67
C SER A 200 5.52 0.71 -3.12
N ALA A 201 6.49 0.27 -3.92
CA ALA A 201 6.52 0.57 -5.36
C ALA A 201 5.24 0.08 -6.05
N VAL A 202 4.80 -1.13 -5.73
CA VAL A 202 3.57 -1.74 -6.27
C VAL A 202 2.32 -0.97 -5.82
N LEU A 203 2.19 -0.62 -4.54
CA LEU A 203 1.06 0.15 -4.02
C LEU A 203 0.96 1.53 -4.69
N GLU A 204 2.06 2.28 -4.71
CA GLU A 204 2.11 3.67 -5.21
C GLU A 204 1.94 3.72 -6.74
N CYS A 205 2.54 2.80 -7.50
CA CYS A 205 2.34 2.73 -8.95
C CYS A 205 0.97 2.15 -9.34
N ALA A 206 0.37 1.26 -8.54
CA ALA A 206 -0.95 0.71 -8.84
C ALA A 206 -2.05 1.78 -8.70
N ASP A 207 -2.01 2.58 -7.62
CA ASP A 207 -2.98 3.65 -7.38
C ASP A 207 -2.93 4.69 -8.53
N ALA A 208 -1.73 5.16 -8.88
CA ALA A 208 -1.50 6.06 -10.01
C ALA A 208 -1.99 5.47 -11.35
N ALA A 209 -1.60 4.23 -11.68
CA ALA A 209 -2.02 3.58 -12.93
C ALA A 209 -3.54 3.38 -13.00
N HIS A 210 -4.16 2.91 -11.91
CA HIS A 210 -5.61 2.65 -11.86
C HIS A 210 -6.42 3.94 -11.87
N GLY A 211 -5.88 5.04 -11.32
CA GLY A 211 -6.49 6.38 -11.38
C GLY A 211 -6.72 6.88 -12.80
N ILE A 212 -5.81 6.59 -13.73
CA ILE A 212 -5.95 6.93 -15.17
C ILE A 212 -6.44 5.77 -16.05
N GLY A 213 -6.67 4.57 -15.49
CA GLY A 213 -7.17 3.40 -16.21
C GLY A 213 -6.11 2.54 -16.92
N GLY A 214 -4.84 2.73 -16.60
CA GLY A 214 -3.75 1.84 -16.98
C GLY A 214 -3.61 0.62 -16.05
N MET A 215 -2.53 -0.14 -16.23
CA MET A 215 -2.21 -1.33 -15.41
C MET A 215 -0.73 -1.37 -15.04
N ILE A 216 -0.39 -2.15 -14.00
CA ILE A 216 1.01 -2.44 -13.66
C ILE A 216 1.31 -3.94 -13.60
N ILE A 217 2.60 -4.26 -13.78
CA ILE A 217 3.19 -5.56 -13.53
C ILE A 217 4.31 -5.45 -12.48
N SER A 218 4.13 -6.14 -11.34
CA SER A 218 5.16 -6.21 -10.29
C SER A 218 6.30 -7.12 -10.74
N ASP A 219 7.50 -6.57 -10.93
CA ASP A 219 8.68 -7.31 -11.40
C ASP A 219 9.72 -7.53 -10.30
N GLY A 220 9.97 -8.80 -9.98
CA GLY A 220 10.91 -9.21 -8.94
C GLY A 220 10.33 -9.22 -7.53
N GLY A 221 11.20 -9.28 -6.52
CA GLY A 221 10.86 -9.33 -5.09
C GLY A 221 10.26 -10.65 -4.60
N CYS A 222 9.45 -11.32 -5.42
CA CYS A 222 8.76 -12.56 -5.05
C CYS A 222 9.73 -13.72 -4.82
N THR A 223 9.67 -14.33 -3.64
CA THR A 223 10.47 -15.52 -3.27
C THR A 223 9.61 -16.76 -3.05
N CYS A 224 8.38 -16.58 -2.57
CA CYS A 224 7.40 -17.63 -2.32
C CYS A 224 6.02 -17.27 -2.92
N SER A 225 5.10 -18.23 -2.99
CA SER A 225 3.73 -18.00 -3.45
C SER A 225 2.97 -16.97 -2.61
N GLY A 226 3.31 -16.82 -1.32
CA GLY A 226 2.81 -15.76 -0.46
C GLY A 226 3.20 -14.36 -0.94
N ASP A 227 4.39 -14.16 -1.48
CA ASP A 227 4.82 -12.86 -2.01
C ASP A 227 4.08 -12.52 -3.31
N VAL A 228 3.85 -13.53 -4.18
CA VAL A 228 3.00 -13.38 -5.37
C VAL A 228 1.59 -12.95 -4.97
N CYS A 229 1.03 -13.53 -3.90
CA CYS A 229 -0.25 -13.08 -3.35
C CYS A 229 -0.19 -11.63 -2.90
N LYS A 230 0.85 -11.22 -2.15
CA LYS A 230 1.02 -9.83 -1.66
C LYS A 230 1.18 -8.83 -2.82
N ALA A 231 1.83 -9.20 -3.92
CA ALA A 231 1.95 -8.35 -5.10
C ALA A 231 0.58 -8.05 -5.74
N PHE A 232 -0.25 -9.07 -5.96
CA PHE A 232 -1.65 -8.87 -6.38
C PHE A 232 -2.49 -8.14 -5.32
N GLY A 233 -2.28 -8.42 -4.03
CA GLY A 233 -2.97 -7.72 -2.93
C GLY A 233 -2.62 -6.24 -2.82
N GLY A 234 -1.39 -5.87 -3.21
CA GLY A 234 -0.92 -4.49 -3.31
C GLY A 234 -1.38 -3.74 -4.57
N GLY A 235 -2.23 -4.35 -5.41
CA GLY A 235 -2.82 -3.69 -6.58
C GLY A 235 -2.24 -4.07 -7.94
N ALA A 236 -1.18 -4.88 -8.01
CA ALA A 236 -0.62 -5.27 -9.30
C ALA A 236 -1.62 -6.10 -10.14
N ASP A 237 -1.81 -5.75 -11.42
CA ASP A 237 -2.66 -6.54 -12.33
C ASP A 237 -1.96 -7.80 -12.82
N PHE A 238 -0.63 -7.75 -12.90
CA PHE A 238 0.24 -8.87 -13.25
C PHE A 238 1.43 -8.99 -12.27
N VAL A 239 2.04 -10.17 -12.19
CA VAL A 239 3.27 -10.41 -11.40
C VAL A 239 4.30 -11.18 -12.22
N MET A 240 5.50 -10.61 -12.38
CA MET A 240 6.62 -11.19 -13.12
C MET A 240 7.59 -11.93 -12.20
N LEU A 241 7.88 -13.19 -12.56
CA LEU A 241 8.68 -14.13 -11.78
C LEU A 241 9.98 -14.50 -12.51
N GLY A 242 11.11 -14.09 -11.94
CA GLY A 242 12.45 -14.50 -12.37
C GLY A 242 12.96 -15.71 -11.58
N GLY A 243 13.64 -15.46 -10.45
CA GLY A 243 14.35 -16.47 -9.67
C GLY A 243 13.50 -17.61 -9.10
N MET A 244 12.17 -17.45 -8.99
CA MET A 244 11.26 -18.55 -8.64
C MET A 244 11.21 -19.63 -9.73
N LEU A 245 11.41 -19.25 -11.00
CA LEU A 245 11.27 -20.13 -12.18
C LEU A 245 12.62 -20.59 -12.78
N ALA A 246 13.73 -19.91 -12.46
CA ALA A 246 15.07 -20.21 -13.00
C ALA A 246 15.61 -21.63 -12.67
N GLY A 247 15.09 -22.29 -11.63
CA GLY A 247 15.56 -23.61 -11.15
C GLY A 247 15.06 -24.84 -11.92
N HIS A 248 14.37 -24.68 -13.05
CA HIS A 248 13.61 -25.75 -13.70
C HIS A 248 14.16 -26.21 -15.06
N ASP A 249 13.66 -27.34 -15.56
CA ASP A 249 14.06 -27.94 -16.86
C ASP A 249 13.82 -27.02 -18.06
N GLU A 250 12.76 -26.22 -18.01
CA GLU A 250 12.36 -25.27 -19.04
C GLU A 250 13.23 -24.00 -19.05
N SER A 251 13.98 -23.73 -17.98
CA SER A 251 14.87 -22.56 -17.87
C SER A 251 16.14 -22.72 -18.72
N GLY A 252 16.66 -21.62 -19.28
CA GLY A 252 17.89 -21.63 -20.08
C GLY A 252 19.20 -21.74 -19.29
N GLY A 253 19.14 -21.80 -17.95
CA GLY A 253 20.33 -21.94 -17.10
C GLY A 253 21.03 -23.29 -17.27
N GLN A 254 22.37 -23.30 -17.21
CA GLN A 254 23.14 -24.56 -17.22
C GLN A 254 22.84 -25.37 -15.95
N LEU A 255 22.71 -26.70 -16.11
CA LEU A 255 22.54 -27.63 -15.00
C LEU A 255 23.91 -28.00 -14.42
N VAL A 256 24.09 -27.83 -13.11
CA VAL A 256 25.38 -27.99 -12.42
C VAL A 256 25.21 -28.90 -11.21
N HIS A 257 26.01 -29.97 -11.14
CA HIS A 257 26.14 -30.81 -9.94
C HIS A 257 27.22 -30.21 -9.03
N ASP A 258 26.90 -30.01 -7.75
CA ASP A 258 27.89 -29.68 -6.73
C ASP A 258 28.32 -30.94 -5.99
N LEU A 259 29.51 -31.44 -6.33
CA LEU A 259 30.15 -32.61 -5.71
C LEU A 259 30.37 -32.46 -4.20
N LYS A 260 30.38 -31.24 -3.65
CA LYS A 260 30.56 -31.01 -2.20
C LYS A 260 29.28 -31.16 -1.38
N SER A 261 28.11 -30.95 -1.98
CA SER A 261 26.81 -31.06 -1.30
C SER A 261 25.88 -32.15 -1.85
N ASP A 262 26.35 -32.89 -2.86
CA ASP A 262 25.58 -33.84 -3.70
C ASP A 262 24.22 -33.29 -4.14
N LYS A 263 24.21 -32.03 -4.59
CA LYS A 263 23.00 -31.32 -5.00
C LYS A 263 23.14 -30.76 -6.40
N TRP A 264 22.00 -30.75 -7.09
CA TRP A 264 21.86 -30.19 -8.42
C TRP A 264 21.34 -28.76 -8.34
N TYR A 265 21.89 -27.90 -9.20
CA TYR A 265 21.59 -26.48 -9.28
C TYR A 265 21.45 -26.06 -10.74
N LYS A 266 20.75 -24.95 -10.99
CA LYS A 266 20.75 -24.25 -12.27
C LYS A 266 21.50 -22.93 -12.12
N GLU A 267 22.26 -22.55 -13.13
CA GLU A 267 22.86 -21.21 -13.21
C GLU A 267 21.77 -20.15 -13.44
N PHE A 268 21.84 -19.04 -12.71
CA PHE A 268 20.91 -17.91 -12.82
C PHE A 268 21.65 -16.59 -12.63
N TYR A 269 21.42 -15.61 -13.50
CA TYR A 269 22.11 -14.32 -13.47
C TYR A 269 21.24 -13.16 -13.97
N GLY A 270 21.50 -11.96 -13.46
CA GLY A 270 20.85 -10.74 -13.97
C GLY A 270 21.32 -10.40 -15.38
N MET A 271 20.46 -9.81 -16.21
CA MET A 271 20.83 -9.42 -17.59
C MET A 271 21.89 -8.31 -17.65
N SER A 272 22.06 -7.56 -16.54
CA SER A 272 23.13 -6.57 -16.34
C SER A 272 24.34 -7.11 -15.56
N SER A 273 24.57 -8.44 -15.58
CA SER A 273 25.73 -9.09 -14.97
C SER A 273 26.88 -9.28 -15.97
N ASP A 274 28.08 -9.53 -15.45
CA ASP A 274 29.26 -9.86 -16.27
C ASP A 274 29.03 -11.11 -17.14
N THR A 275 28.35 -12.14 -16.61
CA THR A 275 28.00 -13.34 -17.38
C THR A 275 27.13 -12.99 -18.59
N ALA A 276 26.10 -12.15 -18.42
CA ALA A 276 25.23 -11.73 -19.51
C ALA A 276 25.94 -10.77 -20.50
N MET A 277 26.72 -9.81 -20.00
CA MET A 277 27.46 -8.85 -20.82
C MET A 277 28.58 -9.50 -21.63
N ASN A 278 29.33 -10.44 -21.06
CA ASN A 278 30.32 -11.22 -21.81
C ASN A 278 29.66 -12.10 -22.89
N LYS A 279 28.51 -12.72 -22.57
CA LYS A 279 27.77 -13.61 -23.48
C LYS A 279 27.08 -12.88 -24.65
N TYR A 280 26.64 -11.64 -24.46
CA TYR A 280 25.78 -10.93 -25.43
C TYR A 280 26.26 -9.55 -25.89
N ALA A 281 27.21 -8.92 -25.19
CA ALA A 281 27.77 -7.61 -25.53
C ALA A 281 29.30 -7.62 -25.74
N GLY A 282 29.95 -8.79 -25.66
CA GLY A 282 31.40 -8.96 -25.87
C GLY A 282 32.28 -8.47 -24.71
N GLY A 283 31.69 -8.05 -23.60
CA GLY A 283 32.41 -7.56 -22.42
C GLY A 283 31.60 -6.59 -21.57
N VAL A 284 32.09 -6.29 -20.38
CA VAL A 284 31.65 -5.11 -19.61
C VAL A 284 32.34 -3.88 -20.22
N ALA A 285 31.56 -2.89 -20.65
CA ALA A 285 32.15 -1.65 -21.16
C ALA A 285 32.83 -0.87 -20.03
N ASN A 286 34.04 -0.36 -20.25
CA ASN A 286 34.92 0.25 -19.23
C ASN A 286 34.30 1.37 -18.35
N TYR A 287 33.17 1.94 -18.76
CA TYR A 287 32.45 2.99 -18.04
C TYR A 287 31.24 2.47 -17.23
N ARG A 288 30.97 1.16 -17.21
CA ARG A 288 29.83 0.53 -16.51
C ARG A 288 30.30 -0.36 -15.37
N ALA A 289 29.54 -0.35 -14.28
CA ALA A 289 29.62 -1.35 -13.22
C ALA A 289 28.63 -2.49 -13.48
N SER A 290 28.87 -3.66 -12.86
CA SER A 290 27.96 -4.81 -12.96
C SER A 290 26.77 -4.64 -12.00
N GLU A 291 25.57 -4.53 -12.57
CA GLU A 291 24.31 -4.38 -11.83
C GLU A 291 23.52 -5.69 -11.68
N GLY A 292 24.13 -6.80 -12.11
CA GLY A 292 23.69 -8.15 -11.83
C GLY A 292 24.82 -9.02 -11.26
N LYS A 293 24.43 -10.06 -10.52
CA LYS A 293 25.32 -11.14 -10.05
C LYS A 293 24.90 -12.47 -10.66
N THR A 294 25.83 -13.42 -10.67
CA THR A 294 25.57 -14.82 -11.05
C THR A 294 25.47 -15.69 -9.79
N VAL A 295 24.47 -16.56 -9.72
CA VAL A 295 24.20 -17.46 -8.60
C VAL A 295 23.83 -18.86 -9.08
N LYS A 296 23.93 -19.84 -8.18
CA LYS A 296 23.36 -21.17 -8.36
C LYS A 296 22.04 -21.26 -7.61
N VAL A 297 20.92 -21.45 -8.30
CA VAL A 297 19.62 -21.75 -7.68
C VAL A 297 19.42 -23.26 -7.59
N PRO A 298 18.82 -23.82 -6.51
CA PRO A 298 18.56 -25.25 -6.43
C PRO A 298 17.71 -25.75 -7.61
N TYR A 299 18.08 -26.90 -8.16
CA TYR A 299 17.31 -27.57 -9.21
C TYR A 299 15.98 -28.11 -8.65
N ARG A 300 14.90 -27.96 -9.43
CA ARG A 300 13.51 -28.24 -9.02
C ARG A 300 12.75 -29.19 -9.95
N GLY A 301 13.36 -29.66 -11.04
CA GLY A 301 12.66 -30.44 -12.07
C GLY A 301 11.74 -29.58 -12.93
N PRO A 302 10.61 -30.11 -13.44
CA PRO A 302 9.70 -29.38 -14.33
C PRO A 302 8.97 -28.22 -13.64
N VAL A 303 8.82 -27.09 -14.33
CA VAL A 303 8.23 -25.85 -13.79
C VAL A 303 6.74 -25.98 -13.46
N GLY A 304 6.04 -26.97 -14.05
CA GLY A 304 4.61 -27.19 -13.89
C GLY A 304 4.16 -27.31 -12.43
N GLN A 305 4.94 -27.96 -11.57
CA GLN A 305 4.61 -28.07 -10.13
C GLN A 305 4.74 -26.71 -9.42
N THR A 306 5.80 -25.96 -9.67
CA THR A 306 5.99 -24.63 -9.09
C THR A 306 4.88 -23.66 -9.52
N ILE A 307 4.43 -23.72 -10.78
CA ILE A 307 3.26 -22.94 -11.23
C ILE A 307 1.99 -23.42 -10.53
N HIS A 308 1.73 -24.72 -10.46
CA HIS A 308 0.60 -25.27 -9.72
C HIS A 308 0.56 -24.74 -8.27
N ASP A 309 1.70 -24.70 -7.59
CA ASP A 309 1.78 -24.29 -6.17
C ASP A 309 1.66 -22.78 -5.98
N VAL A 310 2.12 -21.97 -6.94
CA VAL A 310 1.82 -20.52 -6.99
C VAL A 310 0.32 -20.29 -7.18
N LEU A 311 -0.32 -21.00 -8.12
CA LEU A 311 -1.76 -20.88 -8.36
C LEU A 311 -2.61 -21.48 -7.23
N GLY A 312 -2.10 -22.51 -6.53
CA GLY A 312 -2.71 -23.04 -5.30
C GLY A 312 -2.63 -22.03 -4.15
N GLY A 313 -1.47 -21.37 -3.99
CA GLY A 313 -1.26 -20.28 -3.05
C GLY A 313 -2.22 -19.11 -3.27
N LEU A 314 -2.38 -18.66 -4.53
CA LEU A 314 -3.32 -17.58 -4.88
C LEU A 314 -4.77 -17.91 -4.52
N ARG A 315 -5.25 -19.13 -4.85
CA ARG A 315 -6.60 -19.57 -4.45
C ARG A 315 -6.75 -19.65 -2.93
N SER A 316 -5.72 -20.12 -2.23
CA SER A 316 -5.69 -20.17 -0.76
C SER A 316 -5.78 -18.77 -0.14
N CYS A 317 -4.96 -17.82 -0.59
CA CYS A 317 -5.01 -16.43 -0.15
C CYS A 317 -6.38 -15.80 -0.40
N CYS A 318 -6.93 -15.97 -1.61
CA CYS A 318 -8.27 -15.51 -1.95
C CYS A 318 -9.34 -16.06 -0.98
N THR A 319 -9.30 -17.35 -0.62
CA THR A 319 -10.23 -17.89 0.39
C THR A 319 -10.05 -17.28 1.78
N TYR A 320 -8.83 -16.91 2.20
CA TYR A 320 -8.58 -16.26 3.51
C TYR A 320 -9.01 -14.79 3.58
N VAL A 321 -9.13 -14.09 2.45
CA VAL A 321 -9.63 -12.69 2.39
C VAL A 321 -11.06 -12.56 1.84
N GLY A 322 -11.72 -13.69 1.52
CA GLY A 322 -13.09 -13.72 0.99
C GLY A 322 -13.23 -13.32 -0.48
N ALA A 323 -12.16 -13.35 -1.27
CA ALA A 323 -12.17 -13.05 -2.71
C ALA A 323 -12.66 -14.24 -3.53
N ARG A 324 -13.72 -14.07 -4.35
CA ARG A 324 -14.20 -15.13 -5.25
C ARG A 324 -13.41 -15.19 -6.56
N ALA A 325 -12.84 -14.08 -7.00
CA ALA A 325 -11.89 -14.03 -8.11
C ALA A 325 -10.62 -13.23 -7.78
N LEU A 326 -9.52 -13.48 -8.50
CA LEU A 326 -8.26 -12.74 -8.36
C LEU A 326 -8.44 -11.22 -8.56
N LYS A 327 -9.40 -10.81 -9.40
CA LYS A 327 -9.83 -9.41 -9.61
C LYS A 327 -10.33 -8.72 -8.32
N GLU A 328 -10.80 -9.47 -7.33
CA GLU A 328 -11.25 -8.92 -6.04
C GLU A 328 -10.11 -8.82 -5.01
N LEU A 329 -8.97 -9.48 -5.23
CA LEU A 329 -7.91 -9.59 -4.22
C LEU A 329 -7.39 -8.21 -3.76
N PRO A 330 -7.06 -7.23 -4.61
CA PRO A 330 -6.67 -5.89 -4.13
C PRO A 330 -7.74 -5.25 -3.25
N LYS A 331 -9.00 -5.20 -3.73
CA LYS A 331 -10.13 -4.56 -3.05
C LYS A 331 -10.52 -5.23 -1.72
N ARG A 332 -10.14 -6.50 -1.53
CA ARG A 332 -10.32 -7.23 -0.27
C ARG A 332 -9.06 -7.29 0.59
N THR A 333 -7.92 -6.80 0.12
CA THR A 333 -6.69 -6.80 0.90
C THR A 333 -6.77 -5.84 2.09
N THR A 334 -6.12 -6.23 3.18
CA THR A 334 -5.69 -5.33 4.26
C THR A 334 -4.41 -5.94 4.80
N PHE A 335 -3.30 -5.21 4.71
CA PHE A 335 -2.02 -5.69 5.24
C PHE A 335 -1.89 -5.38 6.73
N VAL A 336 -1.21 -6.27 7.44
CA VAL A 336 -0.68 -6.04 8.78
C VAL A 336 0.83 -5.99 8.63
N ARG A 337 1.47 -4.89 9.05
CA ARG A 337 2.94 -4.78 9.08
C ARG A 337 3.48 -5.71 10.16
N VAL A 338 4.55 -6.45 9.84
CA VAL A 338 5.17 -7.44 10.75
C VAL A 338 6.69 -7.26 10.83
N THR A 339 7.28 -7.70 11.93
CA THR A 339 8.74 -7.83 12.09
C THR A 339 9.26 -9.19 11.62
N GLN A 340 8.40 -10.20 11.53
CA GLN A 340 8.70 -11.56 11.05
C GLN A 340 7.48 -12.11 10.30
N GLN A 341 7.71 -12.71 9.12
CA GLN A 341 6.65 -13.34 8.31
C GLN A 341 6.59 -14.87 8.40
N LEU A 342 7.61 -15.50 8.98
CA LEU A 342 7.76 -16.96 9.12
C LEU A 342 8.32 -17.27 10.51
N ASN A 343 8.03 -18.46 11.02
CA ASN A 343 8.65 -19.01 12.24
C ASN A 343 9.74 -20.03 11.83
N PRO A 344 11.04 -19.67 11.87
CA PRO A 344 12.11 -20.50 11.33
C PRO A 344 12.55 -21.65 12.26
N VAL A 345 11.90 -21.86 13.41
CA VAL A 345 12.30 -22.85 14.44
C VAL A 345 12.44 -24.27 13.88
N PHE A 346 11.66 -24.64 12.86
CA PHE A 346 11.70 -25.98 12.25
C PHE A 346 12.43 -26.03 10.90
N ASP A 347 12.81 -24.88 10.32
CA ASP A 347 13.51 -24.82 9.02
C ASP A 347 14.97 -25.34 9.08
N GLN A 348 15.49 -25.58 10.29
CA GLN A 348 16.81 -26.19 10.53
C GLN A 348 16.76 -27.70 10.81
N ALA A 349 15.58 -28.33 10.77
CA ALA A 349 15.48 -29.78 10.94
C ALA A 349 16.09 -30.54 9.75
N PRO A 350 16.94 -31.58 9.96
CA PRO A 350 17.52 -32.38 8.90
C PRO A 350 16.50 -33.37 8.32
N GLY A 351 15.47 -32.84 7.64
CA GLY A 351 14.35 -33.62 7.10
C GLY A 351 13.63 -32.98 5.90
N ALA A 352 14.15 -31.88 5.34
CA ALA A 352 13.65 -31.35 4.08
C ALA A 352 13.79 -32.41 2.96
N ALA A 353 12.75 -32.58 2.14
CA ALA A 353 12.71 -33.60 1.09
C ALA A 353 13.94 -33.51 0.18
N GLN A 354 14.57 -34.66 -0.13
CA GLN A 354 15.73 -34.68 -1.02
C GLN A 354 15.34 -34.10 -2.38
N PRO A 355 16.15 -33.19 -2.97
CA PRO A 355 15.87 -32.67 -4.29
C PRO A 355 15.87 -33.83 -5.31
N PRO A 356 15.03 -33.78 -6.36
CA PRO A 356 14.94 -34.86 -7.33
C PRO A 356 16.32 -35.09 -7.98
N LYS A 357 16.78 -36.34 -7.96
CA LYS A 357 18.01 -36.73 -8.64
C LYS A 357 17.85 -36.50 -10.14
N ALA A 358 18.84 -35.86 -10.76
CA ALA A 358 18.80 -35.59 -12.20
C ALA A 358 18.71 -36.88 -13.02
N PRO A 359 18.04 -36.87 -14.19
CA PRO A 359 18.04 -38.01 -15.09
C PRO A 359 19.46 -38.33 -15.58
N PRO A 360 19.80 -39.61 -15.83
CA PRO A 360 21.15 -40.00 -16.24
C PRO A 360 21.49 -39.41 -17.62
N GLN A 361 22.57 -38.63 -17.68
CA GLN A 361 23.13 -38.15 -18.94
C GLN A 361 24.07 -39.20 -19.56
N PRO A 362 24.20 -39.25 -20.91
CA PRO A 362 25.12 -40.17 -21.57
C PRO A 362 26.57 -39.82 -21.23
N THR A 363 27.38 -40.84 -20.94
CA THR A 363 28.77 -40.67 -20.51
C THR A 363 29.67 -40.21 -21.66
N VAL A 364 30.31 -39.05 -21.50
CA VAL A 364 31.50 -38.65 -22.27
C VAL A 364 32.68 -38.55 -21.30
N ALA A 365 33.79 -39.20 -21.65
CA ALA A 365 34.96 -39.30 -20.78
C ALA A 365 35.99 -38.18 -21.02
N ALA A 366 36.97 -38.11 -20.10
CA ALA A 366 38.23 -37.36 -20.21
C ALA A 366 38.17 -35.82 -20.23
N ALA A 367 38.26 -35.23 -19.02
CA ALA A 367 39.20 -34.15 -18.74
C ALA A 367 39.60 -34.20 -17.26
N LYS A 368 40.88 -34.44 -16.96
CA LYS A 368 41.42 -34.50 -15.59
C LYS A 368 42.87 -34.05 -15.60
N GLU A 369 43.16 -32.83 -15.12
CA GLU A 369 44.45 -32.48 -14.52
C GLU A 369 44.47 -31.07 -13.89
N ALA A 370 45.46 -30.85 -13.02
CA ALA A 370 45.88 -29.59 -12.38
C ALA A 370 44.87 -28.86 -11.45
N ARG A 371 45.30 -28.35 -10.27
CA ARG A 371 46.43 -28.73 -9.39
C ARG A 371 46.19 -28.11 -7.99
N GLU A 372 46.69 -28.73 -6.94
CA GLU A 372 46.73 -28.18 -5.58
C GLU A 372 48.07 -27.47 -5.31
N THR A 373 48.06 -26.46 -4.44
CA THR A 373 49.15 -26.11 -3.49
C THR A 373 48.65 -25.13 -2.42
N GLU A 374 49.25 -25.18 -1.22
CA GLU A 374 48.85 -24.45 0.00
C GLU A 374 49.78 -23.25 0.30
N SER A 375 49.43 -22.40 1.28
CA SER A 375 50.25 -22.11 2.50
C SER A 375 49.81 -20.86 3.30
N ASP A 376 50.05 -20.87 4.62
CA ASP A 376 49.74 -19.81 5.61
C ASP A 376 50.77 -18.65 5.61
N GLY A 377 50.42 -17.39 5.89
CA GLY A 377 50.26 -16.83 7.26
C GLY A 377 51.39 -15.79 7.56
N PRO A 378 51.54 -15.20 8.77
CA PRO A 378 50.58 -14.94 9.86
C PRO A 378 50.73 -13.52 10.51
N SER A 379 50.04 -13.30 11.65
CA SER A 379 50.40 -12.39 12.78
C SER A 379 49.86 -10.94 12.85
N SER A 380 49.78 -10.41 14.10
CA SER A 380 49.26 -9.09 14.51
C SER A 380 49.80 -8.65 15.89
N PRO A 381 49.77 -7.34 16.21
CA PRO A 381 49.34 -6.87 17.55
C PRO A 381 48.34 -5.67 17.44
N LYS A 382 47.32 -5.48 18.32
CA LYS A 382 47.35 -5.04 19.75
C LYS A 382 48.07 -3.69 19.95
N ARG A 383 47.59 -2.70 20.74
CA ARG A 383 46.38 -2.53 21.59
C ARG A 383 46.30 -1.06 22.06
N ALA A 384 45.11 -0.49 22.30
CA ALA A 384 44.91 0.65 23.22
C ALA A 384 43.42 0.75 23.68
N ARG A 385 43.19 1.26 24.90
CA ARG A 385 41.86 1.51 25.52
C ARG A 385 42.03 2.61 26.57
N ILE A 386 41.15 3.61 26.59
CA ILE A 386 41.01 4.61 27.66
C ILE A 386 39.51 4.74 27.96
N GLU A 387 39.15 4.99 29.21
CA GLU A 387 37.78 5.11 29.72
C GLU A 387 37.62 6.39 30.57
N THR A 388 36.50 6.53 31.27
CA THR A 388 36.11 7.58 32.25
C THR A 388 35.59 8.91 31.65
N SER A 389 34.56 9.56 32.23
CA SER A 389 33.53 9.09 33.18
C SER A 389 32.37 10.09 33.36
N THR A 390 31.31 9.63 34.05
CA THR A 390 30.36 10.43 34.88
C THR A 390 29.34 11.37 34.21
N SER A 391 28.31 11.70 34.98
CA SER A 391 27.00 12.23 34.57
C SER A 391 26.52 13.36 35.51
N PRO A 392 25.22 13.59 35.73
CA PRO A 392 24.29 14.36 34.90
C PRO A 392 23.87 15.69 35.56
N ARG A 393 23.12 16.55 34.86
CA ARG A 393 22.36 17.66 35.48
C ARG A 393 20.97 17.85 34.86
N HIS A 394 19.95 17.90 35.72
CA HIS A 394 18.67 18.51 35.41
C HIS A 394 18.79 20.03 35.53
N GLN A 395 17.95 20.78 34.82
CA GLN A 395 17.54 22.11 35.27
C GLN A 395 16.13 22.43 34.74
N ARG A 396 15.19 22.70 35.66
CA ARG A 396 13.87 23.29 35.37
C ARG A 396 14.00 24.80 35.18
N HIS A 397 13.00 25.42 34.54
CA HIS A 397 12.61 26.81 34.78
C HIS A 397 11.10 27.00 34.54
N GLU A 398 10.39 27.36 35.60
CA GLU A 398 9.17 28.17 35.63
C GLU A 398 9.56 29.67 35.44
N THR A 399 8.74 30.71 35.19
CA THR A 399 7.30 31.08 35.33
C THR A 399 6.93 32.15 34.27
N ASP A 400 5.71 32.69 34.09
CA ASP A 400 4.30 32.22 34.17
C ASP A 400 3.36 33.38 33.67
N ILE A 401 2.05 33.16 33.57
CA ILE A 401 0.93 34.13 33.40
C ILE A 401 0.76 34.82 32.03
N GLY A 402 -0.40 34.57 31.41
CA GLY A 402 -0.90 35.31 30.24
C GLY A 402 -2.31 34.86 29.81
N ASP A 403 -3.34 35.59 30.27
CA ASP A 403 -4.78 35.40 30.00
C ASP A 403 -5.47 34.14 30.57
N VAL A 404 -6.78 34.23 30.80
CA VAL A 404 -7.56 33.26 31.60
C VAL A 404 -7.93 32.00 30.79
N GLY A 405 -7.32 30.87 31.14
CA GLY A 405 -7.66 29.55 30.60
C GLY A 405 -9.12 29.16 30.87
N VAL A 406 -9.93 29.08 29.83
CA VAL A 406 -11.40 28.90 29.91
C VAL A 406 -11.80 27.46 30.30
N GLY A 407 -10.91 26.49 30.13
CA GLY A 407 -11.09 25.07 30.49
C GLY A 407 -10.43 24.14 29.48
N ARG A 408 -10.82 22.85 29.49
CA ARG A 408 -10.39 21.84 28.50
C ARG A 408 -11.63 21.18 27.90
N MET A 409 -11.69 21.14 26.57
CA MET A 409 -12.65 20.31 25.83
C MET A 409 -11.99 18.97 25.51
N VAL A 410 -12.74 17.87 25.64
CA VAL A 410 -12.36 16.53 25.21
C VAL A 410 -13.38 16.09 24.17
N PHE A 411 -12.91 15.64 23.01
CA PHE A 411 -13.74 15.13 21.93
C PHE A 411 -13.52 13.63 21.80
N ARG A 412 -14.61 12.87 21.73
CA ARG A 412 -14.59 11.51 21.21
C ARG A 412 -14.73 11.57 19.69
N LEU A 413 -13.88 10.84 18.99
CA LEU A 413 -13.94 10.65 17.54
C LEU A 413 -14.82 9.42 17.22
N PHE A 414 -15.30 9.33 15.99
CA PHE A 414 -16.10 8.21 15.48
C PHE A 414 -15.25 7.25 14.63
N ASP A 415 -14.00 7.05 15.05
CA ASP A 415 -13.08 6.02 14.57
C ASP A 415 -13.33 4.65 15.23
N ASP A 416 -13.80 4.65 16.49
CA ASP A 416 -13.96 3.46 17.34
C ASP A 416 -15.33 2.75 17.25
N VAL A 417 -16.13 3.02 16.20
CA VAL A 417 -17.47 2.42 15.99
C VAL A 417 -17.37 0.95 15.54
N VAL A 418 -16.87 0.10 16.42
CA VAL A 418 -16.57 -1.32 16.18
C VAL A 418 -17.78 -2.20 16.49
N ARG A 419 -18.82 -2.14 15.64
CA ARG A 419 -19.79 -3.22 15.40
C ARG A 419 -20.56 -3.03 14.07
N GLN A 420 -20.25 -3.92 13.12
CA GLN A 420 -21.16 -4.38 12.05
C GLN A 420 -21.70 -3.42 10.97
N ALA A 421 -21.34 -2.13 10.92
CA ALA A 421 -21.83 -1.19 9.89
C ALA A 421 -20.74 -0.58 8.97
N LEU A 422 -21.15 0.02 7.84
CA LEU A 422 -20.29 0.66 6.83
C LEU A 422 -19.98 2.15 7.14
N SER A 423 -19.81 2.48 8.42
CA SER A 423 -19.92 3.85 8.97
C SER A 423 -18.63 4.45 9.58
N THR A 424 -17.46 3.79 9.46
CA THR A 424 -16.17 4.31 9.95
C THR A 424 -15.64 5.51 9.14
N LEU A 425 -15.09 6.52 9.81
CA LEU A 425 -14.52 7.75 9.19
C LEU A 425 -13.02 7.95 9.49
N PRO A 426 -12.14 7.01 9.07
CA PRO A 426 -10.73 7.02 9.45
C PRO A 426 -9.96 8.24 8.95
N ILE A 427 -10.20 8.74 7.74
CA ILE A 427 -9.39 9.83 7.14
C ILE A 427 -9.68 11.16 7.86
N THR A 428 -10.95 11.43 8.17
CA THR A 428 -11.38 12.67 8.83
C THR A 428 -10.96 12.68 10.31
N CYS A 429 -11.10 11.53 11.00
CA CYS A 429 -10.67 11.39 12.39
C CYS A 429 -9.14 11.49 12.52
N GLU A 430 -8.38 10.81 11.67
CA GLU A 430 -6.91 10.84 11.69
C GLU A 430 -6.36 12.24 11.37
N ASN A 431 -6.92 12.94 10.37
CA ASN A 431 -6.57 14.33 10.09
C ASN A 431 -6.80 15.24 11.32
N PHE A 432 -7.91 15.07 12.05
CA PHE A 432 -8.14 15.84 13.27
C PHE A 432 -7.19 15.46 14.41
N ARG A 433 -6.96 14.15 14.65
CA ARG A 433 -6.04 13.62 15.67
C ARG A 433 -4.62 14.17 15.48
N ALA A 434 -4.09 14.05 14.26
CA ALA A 434 -2.73 14.46 13.93
C ALA A 434 -2.54 16.00 13.88
N LEU A 435 -3.61 16.77 13.63
CA LEU A 435 -3.62 18.23 13.82
C LEU A 435 -3.77 18.64 15.29
N CYS A 436 -4.35 17.78 16.13
CA CYS A 436 -4.35 17.95 17.58
C CYS A 436 -2.97 17.69 18.19
N THR A 437 -2.27 16.61 17.80
CA THR A 437 -0.91 16.29 18.30
C THR A 437 0.19 17.17 17.72
N GLY A 438 0.05 17.60 16.46
CA GLY A 438 1.08 18.35 15.73
C GLY A 438 2.28 17.53 15.27
N GLU A 439 2.18 16.20 15.33
CA GLU A 439 3.22 15.25 14.88
C GLU A 439 3.62 15.44 13.40
N THR A 440 2.74 16.04 12.59
CA THR A 440 2.95 16.26 11.15
C THR A 440 3.78 17.50 10.80
N GLY A 441 4.27 18.24 11.81
CA GLY A 441 5.27 19.29 11.67
C GLY A 441 4.78 20.57 10.97
N LEU A 442 5.47 20.95 9.89
CA LEU A 442 5.14 22.14 9.09
C LEU A 442 4.25 21.74 7.89
N GLY A 443 3.29 22.59 7.58
CA GLY A 443 2.44 22.49 6.40
C GLY A 443 3.07 23.07 5.13
N TYR A 444 2.30 23.06 4.05
CA TYR A 444 2.64 23.57 2.71
C TYR A 444 3.17 25.01 2.75
N TRP A 445 2.58 25.86 3.60
CA TRP A 445 2.98 27.27 3.75
C TRP A 445 4.19 27.49 4.67
N LEU A 446 4.93 26.42 5.02
CA LEU A 446 6.03 26.40 5.99
C LEU A 446 5.63 26.91 7.39
N ARG A 447 4.35 26.77 7.73
CA ARG A 447 3.76 27.16 9.02
C ARG A 447 3.46 25.92 9.87
N PRO A 448 3.42 26.06 11.21
CA PRO A 448 2.87 25.07 12.13
C PRO A 448 1.55 24.43 11.66
N ARG A 449 1.56 23.13 11.39
CA ARG A 449 0.36 22.37 10.96
C ARG A 449 -0.27 21.67 12.16
N TRP A 450 -0.84 22.47 13.06
CA TRP A 450 -1.50 22.00 14.27
C TRP A 450 -2.45 23.04 14.88
N TYR A 451 -3.35 22.61 15.77
CA TYR A 451 -4.32 23.48 16.42
C TYR A 451 -3.78 24.29 17.61
N GLN A 452 -2.66 23.90 18.22
CA GLN A 452 -2.03 24.68 19.29
C GLN A 452 -1.66 26.10 18.83
N ASN A 453 -1.99 27.09 19.66
CA ASN A 453 -1.88 28.54 19.45
C ASN A 453 -2.72 29.12 18.30
N THR A 454 -3.67 28.34 17.75
CA THR A 454 -4.65 28.84 16.78
C THR A 454 -5.85 29.52 17.45
N ARG A 455 -6.67 30.23 16.66
CA ARG A 455 -7.88 30.91 17.15
C ARG A 455 -9.16 30.40 16.50
N MET A 456 -10.25 30.39 17.26
CA MET A 456 -11.60 30.35 16.67
C MET A 456 -11.89 31.71 16.04
N TYR A 457 -12.02 31.78 14.72
CA TYR A 457 -12.21 33.02 13.97
C TYR A 457 -13.68 33.36 13.74
N ARG A 458 -14.59 32.38 13.85
CA ARG A 458 -16.05 32.60 13.88
C ARG A 458 -16.68 31.93 15.11
N VAL A 459 -17.59 32.62 15.78
CA VAL A 459 -18.47 32.11 16.83
C VAL A 459 -19.82 32.81 16.70
N ILE A 460 -20.85 32.08 16.25
CA ILE A 460 -22.22 32.55 16.12
C ILE A 460 -23.06 31.85 17.21
N PRO A 461 -23.59 32.59 18.20
CA PRO A 461 -24.43 32.02 19.25
C PRO A 461 -25.67 31.31 18.70
N GLY A 462 -26.07 30.20 19.34
CA GLY A 462 -27.15 29.31 18.90
C GLY A 462 -26.84 28.43 17.68
N PHE A 463 -25.70 28.65 17.00
CA PHE A 463 -25.35 28.00 15.74
C PHE A 463 -24.04 27.21 15.83
N MET A 464 -22.87 27.85 15.66
CA MET A 464 -21.57 27.15 15.60
C MET A 464 -20.37 28.03 15.96
N CYS A 465 -19.28 27.40 16.40
CA CYS A 465 -17.94 27.98 16.43
C CYS A 465 -17.02 27.30 15.41
N GLN A 466 -16.10 28.10 14.87
CA GLN A 466 -15.34 27.80 13.68
C GLN A 466 -13.85 28.10 13.88
N GLY A 467 -13.00 27.12 13.55
CA GLY A 467 -11.56 27.17 13.73
C GLY A 467 -10.82 26.40 12.64
N GLY A 468 -9.58 26.01 12.91
CA GLY A 468 -8.76 25.16 12.04
C GLY A 468 -7.75 25.89 11.14
N ASP A 469 -8.00 27.14 10.77
CA ASP A 469 -7.03 27.95 10.02
C ASP A 469 -5.84 28.38 10.92
N PHE A 470 -4.78 27.55 10.93
CA PHE A 470 -3.47 27.85 11.53
C PHE A 470 -2.58 28.71 10.63
N ASN A 471 -2.88 28.84 9.34
CA ASN A 471 -2.04 29.55 8.40
C ASN A 471 -2.19 31.07 8.52
N PHE A 472 -3.42 31.58 8.50
CA PHE A 472 -3.72 33.02 8.55
C PHE A 472 -4.77 33.38 9.62
N GLY A 473 -5.48 32.39 10.17
CA GLY A 473 -6.53 32.56 11.18
C GLY A 473 -7.68 33.46 10.73
N ASN A 474 -7.96 33.54 9.43
CA ASN A 474 -9.06 34.31 8.84
C ASN A 474 -10.22 33.42 8.36
N GLY A 475 -9.97 32.12 8.18
CA GLY A 475 -10.98 31.11 7.88
C GLY A 475 -11.13 30.72 6.41
N GLY A 476 -10.08 30.91 5.58
CA GLY A 476 -10.14 30.56 4.15
C GLY A 476 -8.90 29.87 3.58
N MET A 477 -7.95 29.40 4.41
CA MET A 477 -6.71 28.75 3.95
C MET A 477 -6.13 27.72 4.96
N GLY A 478 -7.00 26.95 5.62
CA GLY A 478 -6.55 25.76 6.37
C GLY A 478 -6.16 24.62 5.42
N GLU A 479 -5.30 23.69 5.86
CA GLU A 479 -4.80 22.56 5.06
C GLU A 479 -4.85 21.23 5.83
N SER A 480 -4.90 20.10 5.13
CA SER A 480 -4.95 18.78 5.76
C SER A 480 -3.55 18.19 6.03
N ILE A 481 -3.50 17.08 6.77
CA ILE A 481 -2.25 16.30 6.91
C ILE A 481 -1.82 15.65 5.58
N TYR A 482 -2.77 15.41 4.66
CA TYR A 482 -2.57 14.75 3.37
C TYR A 482 -2.19 15.72 2.23
N GLY A 483 -2.22 17.03 2.48
CA GLY A 483 -2.00 18.08 1.47
C GLY A 483 -2.95 19.26 1.67
N GLN A 484 -2.96 20.21 0.72
CA GLN A 484 -3.78 21.44 0.85
C GLN A 484 -5.27 21.14 1.10
N PHE A 485 -5.81 20.09 0.48
CA PHE A 485 -7.17 19.61 0.66
C PHE A 485 -7.16 18.11 0.95
N MET A 486 -8.28 17.58 1.44
CA MET A 486 -8.54 16.14 1.50
C MET A 486 -9.90 15.81 0.89
N ARG A 487 -10.14 14.54 0.56
CA ARG A 487 -11.44 14.09 0.02
C ARG A 487 -12.48 13.94 1.15
N ASN A 488 -13.71 14.39 0.92
CA ASN A 488 -14.83 14.10 1.82
C ASN A 488 -15.04 12.58 2.00
N GLU A 489 -15.13 12.13 3.25
CA GLU A 489 -15.68 10.81 3.57
C GLU A 489 -17.22 10.81 3.58
N ARG A 490 -17.83 9.65 3.87
CA ARG A 490 -19.29 9.50 3.87
C ARG A 490 -19.95 10.36 4.96
N PHE A 491 -21.10 10.96 4.64
CA PHE A 491 -21.97 11.63 5.62
C PHE A 491 -22.74 10.61 6.49
N ALA A 492 -22.00 9.77 7.24
CA ALA A 492 -22.56 8.70 8.09
C ALA A 492 -23.34 9.25 9.30
N PHE A 493 -22.94 10.42 9.81
CA PHE A 493 -23.53 11.08 10.97
C PHE A 493 -24.08 12.46 10.59
N SER A 494 -24.96 13.02 11.44
CA SER A 494 -25.63 14.31 11.23
C SER A 494 -25.46 15.24 12.44
N HIS A 495 -25.78 16.52 12.30
CA HIS A 495 -25.62 17.55 13.33
C HIS A 495 -26.73 17.46 14.40
N SER A 496 -26.89 16.27 15.00
CA SER A 496 -28.01 15.87 15.85
C SER A 496 -27.98 16.39 17.30
N LYS A 497 -26.89 17.00 17.76
CA LYS A 497 -26.81 17.61 19.10
C LYS A 497 -25.76 18.73 19.21
N ARG A 498 -25.72 19.40 20.37
CA ARG A 498 -24.66 20.35 20.75
C ARG A 498 -23.36 19.59 21.02
N GLY A 499 -22.25 20.22 20.68
CA GLY A 499 -20.93 19.62 20.78
C GLY A 499 -20.60 18.61 19.68
N VAL A 500 -21.47 18.40 18.68
CA VAL A 500 -21.09 17.64 17.48
C VAL A 500 -19.98 18.36 16.73
N LEU A 501 -18.95 17.61 16.35
CA LEU A 501 -17.76 18.05 15.63
C LEU A 501 -17.83 17.59 14.18
N SER A 502 -17.73 18.53 13.24
CA SER A 502 -17.69 18.26 11.81
C SER A 502 -16.59 19.04 11.08
N MET A 503 -16.19 18.49 9.93
CA MET A 503 -15.26 19.09 8.98
C MET A 503 -16.07 19.80 7.90
N ALA A 504 -15.82 21.10 7.67
CA ALA A 504 -16.46 21.81 6.57
C ALA A 504 -15.83 21.50 5.20
N ASP A 505 -16.45 22.03 4.15
CA ASP A 505 -16.24 21.66 2.75
C ASP A 505 -15.99 22.92 1.91
N ALA A 506 -15.06 22.86 0.96
CA ALA A 506 -14.75 23.96 0.04
C ALA A 506 -15.72 24.02 -1.16
N GLY A 507 -16.37 22.89 -1.46
CA GLY A 507 -16.95 22.57 -2.76
C GLY A 507 -16.00 21.72 -3.62
N TRP A 508 -16.49 21.29 -4.79
CA TRP A 508 -15.73 20.46 -5.74
C TRP A 508 -15.25 19.08 -5.20
N GLU A 509 -16.05 18.46 -4.32
CA GLU A 509 -15.77 17.16 -3.67
C GLU A 509 -14.53 17.12 -2.74
N VAL A 510 -13.95 18.29 -2.42
CA VAL A 510 -12.74 18.42 -1.59
C VAL A 510 -12.95 19.36 -0.40
N SER A 511 -12.46 18.95 0.77
CA SER A 511 -12.63 19.70 2.02
C SER A 511 -11.56 20.79 2.19
N GLU A 512 -11.96 22.03 2.49
CA GLU A 512 -11.07 23.04 3.08
C GLU A 512 -11.10 22.92 4.61
N LEU A 513 -9.94 22.96 5.26
CA LEU A 513 -9.86 22.68 6.69
C LEU A 513 -10.53 23.77 7.52
N VAL A 514 -11.73 23.42 7.98
CA VAL A 514 -12.57 24.22 8.85
C VAL A 514 -13.16 23.29 9.91
N ILE A 515 -12.78 23.51 11.17
CA ILE A 515 -13.51 22.93 12.31
C ILE A 515 -14.88 23.60 12.36
N VAL A 516 -15.96 22.82 12.41
CA VAL A 516 -17.29 23.29 12.82
C VAL A 516 -17.70 22.51 14.07
N CYS A 517 -17.86 23.24 15.18
CA CYS A 517 -18.48 22.70 16.39
C CYS A 517 -19.90 23.24 16.52
N SER A 518 -20.90 22.35 16.49
CA SER A 518 -22.31 22.69 16.69
C SER A 518 -22.57 23.21 18.11
N ILE A 519 -23.17 24.38 18.23
CA ILE A 519 -23.53 24.99 19.52
C ILE A 519 -25.05 24.79 19.83
N SER A 520 -25.83 24.13 18.96
CA SER A 520 -27.29 24.02 19.14
C SER A 520 -27.73 22.75 19.88
N SER A 521 -28.45 22.88 21.01
CA SER A 521 -28.72 21.81 22.00
C SER A 521 -29.98 20.96 21.78
N THR A 522 -30.63 21.03 20.62
CA THR A 522 -31.92 20.34 20.41
C THR A 522 -32.06 19.72 19.01
N VAL A 523 -32.06 18.38 18.92
CA VAL A 523 -32.68 17.66 17.78
C VAL A 523 -33.46 16.42 18.23
N VAL A 524 -34.67 16.65 18.72
CA VAL A 524 -35.82 15.74 18.49
C VAL A 524 -36.97 16.62 17.98
N ALA A 525 -37.73 16.14 17.00
CA ALA A 525 -38.94 16.84 16.51
C ALA A 525 -40.11 16.60 17.49
N PHE A 526 -41.11 17.47 17.65
CA PHE A 526 -41.85 18.19 16.60
C PHE A 526 -42.44 19.53 17.10
N SER A 527 -42.84 20.37 16.11
CA SER A 527 -43.79 21.50 16.17
C SER A 527 -43.50 22.71 17.08
N ASN A 528 -43.99 23.94 16.81
CA ASN A 528 -44.25 24.75 15.58
C ASN A 528 -44.73 26.15 16.07
N PRO A 529 -44.84 27.23 15.26
CA PRO A 529 -44.09 27.68 14.07
C PRO A 529 -43.25 28.96 14.35
N PHE A 530 -42.68 29.56 13.29
CA PHE A 530 -41.79 30.75 13.26
C PHE A 530 -40.35 30.53 13.78
N LEU A 531 -39.35 30.85 12.92
CA LEU A 531 -37.91 30.97 13.22
C LEU A 531 -37.19 29.69 13.77
N SER A 532 -37.09 28.55 13.06
CA SER A 532 -36.31 28.24 11.83
C SER A 532 -34.86 27.69 12.01
N LEU A 533 -34.69 26.38 11.80
CA LEU A 533 -33.62 25.75 10.98
C LEU A 533 -32.12 25.92 11.36
N GLY A 534 -31.76 25.79 12.65
CA GLY A 534 -30.39 25.93 13.18
C GLY A 534 -29.23 25.31 12.37
N THR A 535 -29.12 23.98 12.26
CA THR A 535 -27.92 23.29 11.69
C THR A 535 -28.18 22.29 10.57
N LYS A 536 -29.43 21.84 10.34
CA LYS A 536 -29.75 20.80 9.33
C LYS A 536 -29.32 21.12 7.89
N HIS A 537 -29.03 22.39 7.59
CA HIS A 537 -28.54 22.83 6.28
C HIS A 537 -27.04 22.52 6.04
N LEU A 538 -26.34 22.01 7.07
CA LEU A 538 -24.95 21.52 7.05
C LEU A 538 -24.86 19.99 6.86
N ASP A 539 -25.95 19.26 7.13
CA ASP A 539 -26.03 17.83 6.86
C ASP A 539 -25.87 17.57 5.35
N ASN A 540 -25.25 16.44 4.99
CA ASN A 540 -24.85 16.10 3.61
C ASN A 540 -23.91 17.11 2.93
N LYS A 541 -23.24 17.98 3.70
CA LYS A 541 -22.19 18.90 3.22
C LYS A 541 -20.95 18.92 4.09
N HIS A 542 -21.08 18.67 5.39
CA HIS A 542 -19.97 18.69 6.33
C HIS A 542 -19.90 17.34 7.04
N VAL A 543 -18.72 16.70 6.99
CA VAL A 543 -18.53 15.34 7.51
C VAL A 543 -18.51 15.43 9.04
N VAL A 544 -19.55 14.92 9.70
CA VAL A 544 -19.59 14.78 11.15
C VAL A 544 -18.75 13.57 11.56
N PHE A 545 -17.73 13.78 12.40
CA PHE A 545 -16.73 12.75 12.73
C PHE A 545 -16.42 12.62 14.24
N GLY A 546 -17.10 13.39 15.09
CA GLY A 546 -16.95 13.24 16.55
C GLY A 546 -17.95 14.08 17.34
N ALA A 547 -17.82 14.06 18.67
CA ALA A 547 -18.56 14.93 19.58
C ALA A 547 -17.78 15.24 20.86
N ILE A 548 -18.12 16.36 21.52
CA ILE A 548 -17.66 16.66 22.89
C ILE A 548 -18.12 15.56 23.84
N GLU A 549 -17.17 15.00 24.58
CA GLU A 549 -17.38 14.03 25.67
C GLU A 549 -17.25 14.73 27.04
N HIS A 550 -16.32 15.69 27.17
CA HIS A 550 -16.17 16.56 28.36
C HIS A 550 -15.85 18.01 27.99
N GLY A 551 -16.20 18.97 28.83
CA GLY A 551 -15.90 20.39 28.62
C GLY A 551 -17.02 21.19 27.91
N MET A 552 -18.28 20.81 28.09
CA MET A 552 -19.41 21.52 27.48
C MET A 552 -19.55 22.96 28.02
N GLU A 553 -19.22 23.17 29.29
CA GLU A 553 -19.15 24.48 29.94
C GLU A 553 -18.10 25.41 29.30
N VAL A 554 -17.08 24.85 28.66
CA VAL A 554 -16.11 25.60 27.85
C VAL A 554 -16.74 26.05 26.54
N LEU A 555 -17.57 25.22 25.91
CA LEU A 555 -18.36 25.61 24.73
C LEU A 555 -19.35 26.75 25.08
N ASP A 556 -20.01 26.67 26.23
CA ASP A 556 -20.88 27.74 26.74
C ASP A 556 -20.12 29.06 26.96
N ALA A 557 -18.88 28.98 27.44
CA ALA A 557 -18.02 30.14 27.66
C ALA A 557 -17.50 30.75 26.33
N ILE A 558 -17.26 29.92 25.31
CA ILE A 558 -16.96 30.35 23.94
C ILE A 558 -18.20 31.01 23.32
N GLU A 559 -19.39 30.42 23.46
CA GLU A 559 -20.63 30.96 22.92
C GLU A 559 -20.92 32.38 23.41
N LYS A 560 -20.71 32.65 24.71
CA LYS A 560 -20.94 33.97 25.34
C LYS A 560 -20.10 35.10 24.72
N VAL A 561 -18.96 34.77 24.06
CA VAL A 561 -18.13 35.76 23.34
C VAL A 561 -18.46 35.88 21.85
N GLY A 562 -19.38 35.08 21.32
CA GLY A 562 -19.81 35.16 19.92
C GLY A 562 -20.60 36.44 19.57
N THR A 563 -20.81 36.63 18.27
CA THR A 563 -21.67 37.71 17.72
C THR A 563 -22.48 37.20 16.53
N ILE A 564 -23.55 37.91 16.16
CA ILE A 564 -24.39 37.56 15.00
C ILE A 564 -23.57 37.61 13.69
N GLY A 565 -22.63 38.56 13.58
CA GLY A 565 -21.65 38.65 12.48
C GLY A 565 -20.50 37.64 12.58
N GLY A 566 -20.53 36.72 13.54
CA GLY A 566 -19.56 35.65 13.74
C GLY A 566 -18.22 36.08 14.35
N LYS A 567 -17.73 37.30 14.14
CA LYS A 567 -16.45 37.74 14.74
C LYS A 567 -16.57 37.77 16.29
N PRO A 568 -15.72 37.07 17.05
CA PRO A 568 -15.80 37.07 18.51
C PRO A 568 -15.49 38.43 19.14
N LYS A 569 -16.11 38.73 20.29
CA LYS A 569 -15.91 39.95 21.10
C LYS A 569 -14.51 40.03 21.74
N ARG A 570 -13.92 38.86 22.05
CA ARG A 570 -12.53 38.68 22.49
C ARG A 570 -11.95 37.44 21.82
N PRO A 571 -10.63 37.35 21.60
CA PRO A 571 -10.00 36.15 21.02
C PRO A 571 -10.35 34.89 21.82
N VAL A 572 -10.50 33.78 21.11
CA VAL A 572 -10.63 32.42 21.67
C VAL A 572 -9.48 31.61 21.09
N ILE A 573 -8.53 31.22 21.93
CA ILE A 573 -7.25 30.64 21.51
C ILE A 573 -7.11 29.22 22.08
N ILE A 574 -6.66 28.28 21.26
CA ILE A 574 -6.38 26.89 21.64
C ILE A 574 -4.95 26.82 22.20
N HIS A 575 -4.75 27.06 23.49
CA HIS A 575 -3.40 27.16 24.08
C HIS A 575 -2.57 25.86 24.03
N LYS A 576 -3.24 24.70 24.04
CA LYS A 576 -2.66 23.36 23.84
C LYS A 576 -3.72 22.45 23.18
N SER A 577 -3.27 21.48 22.38
CA SER A 577 -4.06 20.39 21.82
C SER A 577 -3.26 19.08 21.95
N GLY A 578 -3.89 17.93 21.72
CA GLY A 578 -3.22 16.62 21.80
C GLY A 578 -4.21 15.46 21.79
N GLU A 579 -3.68 14.25 21.94
CA GLU A 579 -4.42 12.99 22.01
C GLU A 579 -4.43 12.45 23.45
N LEU A 580 -5.49 11.74 23.85
CA LEU A 580 -5.59 11.08 25.16
C LEU A 580 -5.51 9.56 25.01
N ASN A 581 -4.51 8.95 25.65
CA ASN A 581 -4.32 7.50 25.60
C ASN A 581 -5.34 6.77 26.49
N VAL A 582 -6.48 6.39 25.90
CA VAL A 582 -7.58 5.67 26.60
C VAL A 582 -7.17 4.30 27.13
N ASP A 583 -6.15 3.65 26.56
CA ASP A 583 -5.69 2.34 27.02
C ASP A 583 -4.79 2.41 28.25
N LEU A 584 -4.08 3.52 28.48
CA LEU A 584 -3.43 3.80 29.77
C LEU A 584 -4.49 4.03 30.85
N LEU A 585 -5.48 4.89 30.58
CA LEU A 585 -6.59 5.17 31.51
C LEU A 585 -7.36 3.90 31.90
N ARG A 586 -7.61 2.99 30.94
CA ARG A 586 -8.23 1.68 31.20
C ARG A 586 -7.37 0.77 32.08
N ARG A 587 -6.04 0.75 31.88
CA ARG A 587 -5.13 -0.06 32.72
C ARG A 587 -5.08 0.46 34.15
N GLU A 588 -4.95 1.77 34.33
CA GLU A 588 -4.93 2.40 35.65
C GLU A 588 -6.26 2.18 36.42
N ALA A 589 -7.40 2.19 35.72
CA ALA A 589 -8.70 1.86 36.32
C ALA A 589 -8.83 0.36 36.70
N ILE A 590 -8.30 -0.54 35.88
CA ILE A 590 -8.27 -2.00 36.16
C ILE A 590 -7.34 -2.30 37.35
N GLU A 591 -6.17 -1.66 37.42
CA GLU A 591 -5.23 -1.79 38.55
C GLU A 591 -5.78 -1.20 39.85
N ALA A 592 -6.68 -0.22 39.78
CA ALA A 592 -7.44 0.30 40.92
C ALA A 592 -8.59 -0.61 41.38
N ASN A 593 -8.94 -1.64 40.60
CA ASN A 593 -10.07 -2.55 40.84
C ASN A 593 -11.44 -1.83 40.97
N GLU A 594 -11.62 -0.73 40.23
CA GLU A 594 -12.88 0.01 40.13
C GLU A 594 -13.74 -0.54 38.98
N ALA A 595 -15.06 -0.57 39.14
CA ALA A 595 -15.96 -1.14 38.14
C ALA A 595 -16.10 -0.22 36.91
N LEU A 596 -15.76 -0.75 35.72
CA LEU A 596 -15.94 -0.01 34.46
C LEU A 596 -17.44 0.22 34.18
N PRO A 597 -17.87 1.46 33.88
CA PRO A 597 -19.22 1.70 33.41
C PRO A 597 -19.40 1.06 32.03
N LEU A 598 -20.40 0.20 31.89
CA LEU A 598 -20.85 -0.29 30.59
C LEU A 598 -21.44 0.89 29.81
N ALA A 599 -21.02 1.06 28.55
CA ALA A 599 -21.56 2.11 27.70
C ALA A 599 -23.01 1.78 27.31
N SER A 600 -23.97 2.50 27.89
CA SER A 600 -25.36 2.50 27.43
C SER A 600 -25.47 3.15 26.05
N GLU A 601 -26.27 2.53 25.18
CA GLU A 601 -26.39 2.86 23.77
C GLU A 601 -27.35 4.03 23.55
N GLU A 602 -26.92 5.12 22.89
CA GLU A 602 -27.87 6.09 22.28
C GLU A 602 -27.22 6.94 21.16
N TYR A 603 -27.04 6.32 19.99
CA TYR A 603 -26.81 7.02 18.71
C TYR A 603 -27.59 6.30 17.61
N VAL A 604 -28.37 7.03 16.80
CA VAL A 604 -29.25 6.44 15.77
C VAL A 604 -28.53 6.41 14.41
N GLU A 605 -28.17 5.22 13.93
CA GLU A 605 -27.77 5.00 12.54
C GLU A 605 -28.98 5.15 11.59
N ARG A 606 -28.73 5.49 10.31
CA ARG A 606 -29.77 5.55 9.27
C ARG A 606 -29.92 4.23 8.53
N THR A 607 -31.16 3.87 8.23
CA THR A 607 -31.55 2.68 7.45
C THR A 607 -31.90 2.99 5.98
N THR A 608 -31.38 4.10 5.43
CA THR A 608 -31.70 4.59 4.08
C THR A 608 -30.46 5.09 3.35
N ASP A 609 -30.45 4.99 2.02
CA ASP A 609 -29.35 5.41 1.17
C ASP A 609 -29.13 6.95 1.11
N SER A 610 -28.16 7.39 0.32
CA SER A 610 -27.85 8.81 0.09
C SER A 610 -28.94 9.61 -0.63
N TRP A 611 -30.00 8.96 -1.10
CA TRP A 611 -31.12 9.56 -1.86
C TRP A 611 -32.47 9.43 -1.13
N GLY A 612 -32.50 8.74 0.01
CA GLY A 612 -33.69 8.55 0.84
C GLY A 612 -34.50 7.28 0.54
N ASN A 613 -33.95 6.34 -0.22
CA ASN A 613 -34.58 5.04 -0.48
C ASN A 613 -34.29 4.03 0.64
N PRO A 614 -35.20 3.09 0.93
CA PRO A 614 -34.91 1.91 1.73
C PRO A 614 -33.95 0.95 1.00
N ASP A 615 -33.15 0.21 1.76
CA ASP A 615 -32.09 -0.66 1.23
C ASP A 615 -32.65 -1.98 0.62
N PRO A 616 -32.35 -2.34 -0.64
CA PRO A 616 -33.00 -3.47 -1.33
C PRO A 616 -32.70 -4.89 -0.82
N GLU A 617 -31.82 -5.09 0.17
CA GLU A 617 -31.47 -6.43 0.71
C GLU A 617 -32.04 -6.74 2.11
N ILE A 618 -33.04 -5.99 2.60
CA ILE A 618 -33.86 -6.41 3.75
C ILE A 618 -35.08 -7.18 3.24
N ASN A 619 -35.08 -8.51 3.40
CA ASN A 619 -36.22 -9.37 3.08
C ASN A 619 -37.16 -9.45 4.31
N ASP A 620 -38.46 -9.24 4.10
CA ASP A 620 -39.40 -8.74 5.13
C ASP A 620 -39.91 -9.78 6.16
N ASP A 621 -39.33 -10.99 6.20
CA ASP A 621 -39.90 -12.16 6.91
C ASP A 621 -39.42 -12.36 8.37
N ASP A 622 -38.31 -11.76 8.80
CA ASP A 622 -37.69 -11.99 10.14
C ASP A 622 -38.15 -11.00 11.23
N VAL A 623 -39.37 -10.42 11.12
CA VAL A 623 -39.85 -9.34 12.02
C VAL A 623 -40.94 -9.75 13.02
N TYR A 624 -40.52 -10.36 14.13
CA TYR A 624 -41.20 -10.28 15.44
C TYR A 624 -40.11 -10.12 16.51
N CYS A 625 -40.15 -9.17 17.45
CA CYS A 625 -41.33 -8.64 18.16
C CYS A 625 -41.54 -7.12 18.06
N LYS A 626 -42.76 -6.68 18.40
CA LYS A 626 -43.14 -5.27 18.58
C LYS A 626 -42.69 -4.73 19.95
N PRO A 627 -42.45 -3.40 20.09
CA PRO A 627 -42.06 -2.80 21.34
C PRO A 627 -43.26 -2.62 22.29
N GLU A 628 -43.15 -3.16 23.51
CA GLU A 628 -43.95 -2.70 24.65
C GLU A 628 -43.12 -1.72 25.51
N ARG A 629 -43.82 -0.84 26.23
CA ARG A 629 -43.22 0.32 26.92
C ARG A 629 -42.20 -0.10 27.98
N LEU A 630 -41.00 0.48 27.91
CA LEU A 630 -40.12 0.65 29.06
C LEU A 630 -39.90 2.14 29.33
N VAL A 631 -39.83 2.49 30.62
CA VAL A 631 -39.71 3.87 31.12
C VAL A 631 -38.27 4.09 31.61
N MET A 632 -37.75 5.30 31.40
CA MET A 632 -36.41 5.70 31.82
C MET A 632 -36.17 5.50 33.34
N PRO A 633 -35.01 4.96 33.72
CA PRO A 633 -34.41 5.20 35.04
C PRO A 633 -33.33 6.29 34.95
N ASP A 634 -33.57 7.44 35.57
CA ASP A 634 -32.58 8.52 35.68
C ASP A 634 -31.41 8.15 36.60
N GLN A 635 -30.29 7.65 36.04
CA GLN A 635 -28.94 7.78 36.63
C GLN A 635 -27.83 7.26 35.70
N TYR A 636 -27.05 8.19 35.13
CA TYR A 636 -25.71 7.90 34.59
C TYR A 636 -24.68 7.97 35.72
N SER A 637 -23.76 7.00 35.80
CA SER A 637 -22.54 7.10 36.59
C SER A 637 -21.33 7.19 35.65
N PRO A 638 -20.63 8.33 35.57
CA PRO A 638 -19.45 8.46 34.70
C PRO A 638 -18.23 7.71 35.27
N VAL A 639 -17.14 7.68 34.50
CA VAL A 639 -15.81 7.30 35.02
C VAL A 639 -15.51 8.18 36.25
N PRO A 640 -15.09 7.61 37.40
CA PRO A 640 -14.93 8.38 38.63
C PRO A 640 -14.00 9.60 38.51
N ASP A 641 -14.51 10.75 38.95
CA ASP A 641 -13.90 12.05 38.71
C ASP A 641 -12.50 12.21 39.36
N HIS A 642 -12.15 11.37 40.36
CA HIS A 642 -10.80 11.32 40.92
C HIS A 642 -9.77 10.70 39.97
N LEU A 643 -10.14 9.72 39.15
CA LEU A 643 -9.23 9.11 38.16
C LEU A 643 -8.85 10.13 37.07
N PHE A 644 -9.83 10.88 36.57
CA PHE A 644 -9.59 11.93 35.56
C PHE A 644 -8.71 13.06 36.12
N ARG A 645 -8.95 13.50 37.37
CA ARG A 645 -8.06 14.45 38.07
C ARG A 645 -6.63 13.90 38.25
N ARG A 646 -6.46 12.59 38.45
CA ARG A 646 -5.15 11.93 38.63
C ARG A 646 -4.37 11.85 37.32
N ALA A 647 -5.01 11.42 36.23
CA ALA A 647 -4.41 11.44 34.89
C ALA A 647 -4.06 12.87 34.43
N LYS A 648 -4.92 13.85 34.72
CA LYS A 648 -4.60 15.28 34.56
C LYS A 648 -3.34 15.65 35.34
N ALA A 649 -3.24 15.26 36.62
CA ALA A 649 -2.06 15.53 37.43
C ALA A 649 -0.79 14.81 36.93
N GLN A 650 -0.89 13.61 36.35
CA GLN A 650 0.26 12.94 35.72
C GLN A 650 0.73 13.67 34.47
N TRP A 651 -0.18 14.11 33.60
CA TRP A 651 0.15 14.93 32.43
C TRP A 651 0.76 16.28 32.82
N ASP A 652 0.21 16.94 33.84
CA ASP A 652 0.73 18.21 34.36
C ASP A 652 2.06 18.04 35.13
N ASN A 653 2.50 16.80 35.43
CA ASN A 653 3.80 16.47 36.04
C ASN A 653 4.81 15.83 35.06
N GLN A 654 4.44 15.60 33.80
CA GLN A 654 5.35 15.09 32.74
C GLN A 654 5.99 16.23 31.91
N LEU A 655 6.03 17.44 32.47
CA LEU A 655 6.68 18.64 31.96
C LEU A 655 7.68 19.20 33.01
#